data_AF-A0A851SEE9-F1
#
_entry.id   AF-A0A851SEE9-F1
#
_cell.length_a   1.000
_cell.length_b   1.000
_cell.length_c   1.000
_cell.angle_alpha   90.00
_cell.angle_beta   90.00
_cell.angle_gamma   90.00
#
_symmetry.space_group_name_H-M   'P 1'
#
loop_
_entity.id
_entity.type
_entity.pdbx_description
1 polymer ?
#
loop_
_entity_poly.entity_id
_entity_poly.type
_entity_poly.pdbx_seq_one_letter_code
_entity_poly.pdbx_strand_id
1 'polypeptide(L)'
;MRGLQPSCLLLCLVAASTAVPTVPWRVACPPRCVCQIRPWYTPRSTYREATTVDCNDLFITSVPPELPEGTQTLLLQSNNIARLEQGELGYLRNLSELDLSQNSFSDIWDFGLRNMPQLLSLHLEENQLSELPDSSFPGLGNLQELYLNHNRLRSIAPRAFAGLGSLLRLHLNSNLLRTLDSRWFQMLPSLEILMVGGNKVDAILDMNFRPLGNLRSLVLAGMQLREISDYALEGLRSLESLSFYDNKLADVPKRALQQVPGLKFLDLNKNPLQRIKQSDFTNMLHLKELGLNNMDELVSIDQFALLNLPELTKLDVTNNPKLSFIHPKAFQHLPQLETLMLNNNALSALSRQTVESLPKLQEISIHGNPLRCDCVIRWVNGSRPRLRFIEPQSTLCWEPPDLRRTHIRHVPFGDMTEQCLPLIPARSIPASLQVDEGTDVALHCRALAEPEPEIYWVTPAGAKLLPFAAGAGKFKVHAEGTLEIRGVTAAEAGLYTCVAHNLLGADTRGVLLVVNGSFPPGRAELRLLVLDVQPHHVLLAWRPRLNAVSSNLTWVGTERIPAGMARIPAGTARIPAGTHSFNISRLRPDTEYRACLSVSAVASPLRVACVTVRTKEAARGTAWGQGTLVTALLLALLLAGAALAAGSRREWLGNTGKVRVVYPLQPRGRVRAVRVQEAPLEC
;
A
#
# COMPACT_ATOMS: atom_id res chain seq x y z
N MET A 1 4.17 -21.86 66.22
CA MET A 1 5.53 -22.13 66.76
C MET A 1 6.51 -21.47 65.79
N ARG A 2 7.07 -20.31 66.19
CA ARG A 2 8.52 -20.06 66.45
C ARG A 2 9.39 -20.20 65.18
N GLY A 3 10.16 -19.23 64.68
CA GLY A 3 10.53 -17.88 65.12
C GLY A 3 11.84 -17.40 64.44
N LEU A 4 11.89 -16.10 64.08
CA LEU A 4 13.03 -15.14 63.94
C LEU A 4 14.25 -15.45 63.01
N GLN A 5 14.54 -14.68 61.93
CA GLN A 5 15.26 -13.37 61.77
C GLN A 5 16.77 -13.36 62.16
N PRO A 6 17.70 -12.54 61.58
CA PRO A 6 17.57 -11.37 60.66
C PRO A 6 18.65 -11.21 59.51
N SER A 7 18.55 -10.07 58.78
CA SER A 7 19.59 -9.26 58.06
C SER A 7 20.07 -9.57 56.61
N CYS A 8 19.63 -8.73 55.65
CA CYS A 8 20.40 -7.97 54.62
C CYS A 8 19.41 -7.48 53.53
N LEU A 9 18.85 -6.27 53.56
CA LEU A 9 19.39 -4.99 53.04
C LEU A 9 19.92 -5.02 51.59
N LEU A 10 19.33 -4.11 50.78
CA LEU A 10 19.69 -3.62 49.43
C LEU A 10 19.30 -4.48 48.20
N LEU A 11 18.30 -4.05 47.44
CA LEU A 11 18.47 -3.25 46.21
C LEU A 11 17.10 -2.95 45.56
N CYS A 12 16.42 -1.91 46.03
CA CYS A 12 15.45 -1.18 45.20
C CYS A 12 16.22 -0.03 44.54
N LEU A 13 16.64 -0.22 43.29
CA LEU A 13 17.11 0.87 42.44
C LEU A 13 15.90 1.71 42.07
N VAL A 14 15.62 2.71 42.91
CA VAL A 14 14.94 3.93 42.48
C VAL A 14 15.83 4.52 41.40
N ALA A 15 15.32 4.59 40.17
CA ALA A 15 15.91 5.44 39.15
C ALA A 15 15.82 6.88 39.67
N ALA A 16 16.90 7.34 40.31
CA ALA A 16 17.07 8.74 40.62
C ALA A 16 17.11 9.46 39.27
N SER A 17 16.02 10.16 38.95
CA SER A 17 16.07 11.30 38.05
C SER A 17 17.28 12.12 38.44
N THR A 18 18.24 12.26 37.53
CA THR A 18 19.35 13.20 37.68
C THR A 18 18.75 14.59 37.73
N ALA A 19 18.34 15.02 38.93
CA ALA A 19 17.92 16.38 39.19
C ALA A 19 19.13 17.26 38.91
N VAL A 20 19.04 18.03 37.83
CA VAL A 20 19.97 19.12 37.55
C VAL A 20 20.04 19.99 38.82
N PRO A 21 21.22 20.33 39.33
CA PRO A 21 21.33 21.11 40.57
C PRO A 21 20.64 22.47 40.37
N THR A 22 19.49 22.65 41.03
CA THR A 22 18.71 23.90 40.98
C THR A 22 19.33 24.91 41.93
N VAL A 23 19.77 26.05 41.41
CA VAL A 23 20.34 27.12 42.24
C VAL A 23 19.20 27.98 42.81
N PRO A 24 19.09 28.10 44.15
CA PRO A 24 18.05 28.93 44.77
C PRO A 24 18.28 30.40 44.43
N TRP A 25 17.25 31.05 43.87
CA TRP A 25 17.27 32.47 43.58
C TRP A 25 16.87 33.25 44.84
N ARG A 26 17.82 33.98 45.45
CA ARG A 26 17.59 34.69 46.73
C ARG A 26 16.83 36.00 46.51
N VAL A 27 15.52 35.91 46.35
CA VAL A 27 14.58 37.04 46.24
C VAL A 27 13.34 36.82 47.10
N ALA A 28 12.59 37.89 47.39
CA ALA A 28 11.28 37.77 48.02
C ALA A 28 10.33 37.06 47.05
N CYS A 29 9.96 35.81 47.36
CA CYS A 29 9.09 35.00 46.52
C CYS A 29 7.65 35.05 47.04
N PRO A 30 6.62 35.12 46.18
CA PRO A 30 5.24 35.06 46.62
C PRO A 30 4.95 33.80 47.44
N PRO A 31 4.07 33.88 48.44
CA PRO A 31 3.72 32.73 49.26
C PRO A 31 3.14 31.61 48.39
N ARG A 32 3.58 30.37 48.64
CA ARG A 32 3.22 29.14 47.89
C ARG A 32 3.84 28.99 46.51
N CYS A 33 4.49 30.03 45.96
CA CYS A 33 5.28 29.90 44.73
C CYS A 33 6.73 29.49 45.03
N VAL A 34 7.43 29.00 44.00
CA VAL A 34 8.84 28.62 44.07
C VAL A 34 9.65 29.49 43.11
N CYS A 35 10.62 30.22 43.65
CA CYS A 35 11.50 31.10 42.88
C CYS A 35 12.91 30.50 42.79
N GLN A 36 13.37 30.17 41.59
CA GLN A 36 14.67 29.52 41.38
C GLN A 36 15.22 29.76 39.97
N ILE A 37 16.50 29.47 39.78
CA ILE A 37 17.11 29.45 38.44
C ILE A 37 16.89 28.07 37.84
N ARG A 38 16.28 28.00 36.65
CA ARG A 38 16.03 26.75 35.92
C ARG A 38 16.72 26.76 34.55
N PRO A 39 17.12 25.59 34.04
CA PRO A 39 17.39 25.40 32.62
C PRO A 39 16.21 25.90 31.78
N TRP A 40 16.51 26.72 30.79
CA TRP A 40 15.55 27.28 29.85
C TRP A 40 16.12 27.20 28.44
N TYR A 41 15.31 26.79 27.47
CA TYR A 41 15.73 26.76 26.08
C TYR A 41 15.03 27.89 25.34
N THR A 42 15.81 28.70 24.62
CA THR A 42 15.22 29.68 23.71
C THR A 42 14.36 28.96 22.65
N PRO A 43 13.42 29.65 21.98
CA PRO A 43 12.72 29.11 20.82
C PRO A 43 13.66 28.58 19.71
N ARG A 44 14.93 29.01 19.70
CA ARG A 44 15.96 28.49 18.78
C ARG A 44 16.75 27.31 19.37
N SER A 45 16.18 26.64 20.37
CA SER A 45 16.74 25.48 21.07
C SER A 45 18.13 25.73 21.67
N THR A 46 18.43 26.98 22.07
CA THR A 46 19.70 27.33 22.71
C THR A 46 19.55 27.25 24.23
N TYR A 47 20.39 26.45 24.88
CA TYR A 47 20.42 26.33 26.34
C TYR A 47 20.77 27.66 27.00
N ARG A 48 20.02 28.03 28.03
CA ARG A 48 20.23 29.16 28.92
C ARG A 48 19.75 28.80 30.33
N GLU A 49 20.07 29.66 31.29
CA GLU A 49 19.51 29.62 32.63
C GLU A 49 18.58 30.83 32.80
N ALA A 50 17.40 30.62 33.36
CA ALA A 50 16.40 31.66 33.54
C ALA A 50 15.92 31.75 34.99
N THR A 51 15.77 32.97 35.49
CA THR A 51 15.10 33.26 36.77
C THR A 51 13.61 32.97 36.63
N THR A 52 13.17 31.89 37.27
CA THR A 52 11.83 31.33 37.13
C THR A 52 11.03 31.53 38.41
N VAL A 53 9.78 32.01 38.26
CA VAL A 53 8.76 31.99 39.30
C VAL A 53 7.72 30.94 38.92
N ASP A 54 7.64 29.88 39.72
CA ASP A 54 6.73 28.75 39.51
C ASP A 54 5.57 28.82 40.52
N CYS A 55 4.36 29.09 40.01
CA CYS A 55 3.12 29.19 40.75
C CYS A 55 2.06 28.21 40.21
N ASN A 56 2.50 27.07 39.69
CA ASN A 56 1.65 26.05 39.09
C ASN A 56 0.82 25.29 40.14
N ASP A 57 -0.40 24.85 39.76
CA ASP A 57 -1.26 23.99 40.58
C ASP A 57 -1.53 24.52 42.01
N LEU A 58 -1.80 25.83 42.12
CA LEU A 58 -2.06 26.49 43.40
C LEU A 58 -3.54 26.81 43.63
N PHE A 59 -4.39 26.53 42.63
CA PHE A 59 -5.82 26.88 42.58
C PHE A 59 -6.07 28.38 42.74
N ILE A 60 -5.12 29.22 42.31
CA ILE A 60 -5.23 30.68 42.41
C ILE A 60 -6.16 31.23 41.32
N THR A 61 -6.87 32.32 41.64
CA THR A 61 -7.82 32.99 40.72
C THR A 61 -7.29 34.30 40.15
N SER A 62 -6.16 34.79 40.67
CA SER A 62 -5.47 35.99 40.22
C SER A 62 -3.96 35.80 40.35
N VAL A 63 -3.17 36.61 39.65
CA VAL A 63 -1.71 36.57 39.78
C VAL A 63 -1.31 37.00 41.20
N PRO A 64 -0.31 36.34 41.83
CA PRO A 64 0.19 36.77 43.13
C PRO A 64 0.78 38.20 43.05
N PRO A 65 0.48 39.08 44.02
CA PRO A 65 1.06 40.41 44.04
C PRO A 65 2.57 40.36 44.25
N GLU A 66 3.29 41.36 43.75
CA GLU A 66 4.73 41.58 44.00
C GLU A 66 5.66 40.46 43.51
N LEU A 67 5.45 39.98 42.26
CA LEU A 67 6.43 39.10 41.61
C LEU A 67 7.80 39.80 41.50
N PRO A 68 8.93 39.09 41.68
CA PRO A 68 10.28 39.66 41.52
C PRO A 68 10.50 40.32 40.16
N GLU A 69 11.02 41.55 40.12
CA GLU A 69 11.24 42.30 38.85
C GLU A 69 12.21 41.59 37.88
N GLY A 70 13.13 40.79 38.41
CA GLY A 70 14.10 40.01 37.64
C GLY A 70 13.53 38.74 37.00
N THR A 71 12.22 38.50 37.06
CA THR A 71 11.59 37.27 36.53
C THR A 71 11.73 37.20 35.01
N GLN A 72 12.29 36.09 34.52
CA GLN A 72 12.42 35.78 33.09
C GLN A 72 11.40 34.75 32.62
N THR A 73 11.00 33.82 33.50
CA THR A 73 9.99 32.81 33.21
C THR A 73 8.95 32.83 34.32
N LEU A 74 7.68 33.00 33.95
CA LEU A 74 6.55 32.98 34.88
C LEU A 74 5.62 31.82 34.53
N LEU A 75 5.47 30.86 35.45
CA LEU A 75 4.63 29.69 35.28
C LEU A 75 3.39 29.80 36.17
N LEU A 76 2.22 29.87 35.56
CA LEU A 76 0.90 29.99 36.21
C LEU A 76 -0.06 28.89 35.71
N GLN A 77 0.49 27.77 35.23
CA GLN A 77 -0.27 26.67 34.64
C GLN A 77 -1.18 25.98 35.67
N SER A 78 -2.26 25.36 35.20
CA SER A 78 -3.18 24.56 36.01
C SER A 78 -3.75 25.35 37.21
N ASN A 79 -4.28 26.54 36.94
CA ASN A 79 -4.91 27.40 37.95
C ASN A 79 -6.34 27.77 37.51
N ASN A 80 -6.98 28.71 38.21
CA ASN A 80 -8.33 29.16 37.89
C ASN A 80 -8.38 30.66 37.58
N ILE A 81 -7.32 31.16 36.93
CA ILE A 81 -7.23 32.57 36.51
C ILE A 81 -8.15 32.75 35.30
N ALA A 82 -9.10 33.68 35.40
CA ALA A 82 -10.03 34.00 34.32
C ALA A 82 -9.67 35.30 33.60
N ARG A 83 -8.92 36.19 34.26
CA ARG A 83 -8.55 37.52 33.76
C ARG A 83 -7.29 38.04 34.45
N LEU A 84 -6.51 38.81 33.71
CA LEU A 84 -5.40 39.63 34.18
C LEU A 84 -5.80 41.10 34.08
N GLU A 85 -5.44 41.88 35.09
CA GLU A 85 -5.69 43.31 35.06
C GLU A 85 -4.74 44.00 34.05
N GLN A 86 -5.22 45.06 33.42
CA GLN A 86 -4.45 45.70 32.35
C GLN A 86 -3.11 46.24 32.88
N GLY A 87 -2.00 45.73 32.36
CA GLY A 87 -0.66 46.14 32.78
C GLY A 87 -0.18 45.55 34.12
N GLU A 88 -0.91 44.59 34.71
CA GLU A 88 -0.54 43.90 35.96
C GLU A 88 0.86 43.29 35.88
N LEU A 89 1.25 42.75 34.72
CA LEU A 89 2.58 42.18 34.47
C LEU A 89 3.56 43.13 33.77
N GLY A 90 3.14 44.38 33.49
CA GLY A 90 3.91 45.31 32.66
C GLY A 90 5.23 45.78 33.26
N TYR A 91 5.42 45.60 34.57
CA TYR A 91 6.68 45.92 35.26
C TYR A 91 7.76 44.83 35.09
N LEU A 92 7.39 43.61 34.69
CA LEU A 92 8.31 42.49 34.44
C LEU A 92 8.99 42.62 33.07
N ARG A 93 9.89 43.59 32.93
CA ARG A 93 10.52 43.96 31.66
C ARG A 93 11.38 42.87 31.02
N ASN A 94 11.84 41.91 31.81
CA ASN A 94 12.72 40.81 31.37
C ASN A 94 11.97 39.50 31.10
N LEU A 95 10.64 39.50 31.21
CA LEU A 95 9.84 38.30 31.02
C LEU A 95 9.96 37.80 29.58
N SER A 96 10.53 36.61 29.42
CA SER A 96 10.81 35.93 28.15
C SER A 96 9.79 34.81 27.87
N GLU A 97 9.26 34.19 28.91
CA GLU A 97 8.24 33.15 28.80
C GLU A 97 7.15 33.35 29.84
N LEU A 98 5.90 33.23 29.39
CA LEU A 98 4.71 33.30 30.22
C LEU A 98 3.81 32.10 29.95
N ASP A 99 3.60 31.29 30.97
CA ASP A 99 2.71 30.14 30.92
C ASP A 99 1.40 30.39 31.67
N LEU A 100 0.30 30.47 30.93
CA LEU A 100 -1.07 30.62 31.40
C LEU A 100 -1.95 29.45 30.93
N SER A 101 -1.34 28.32 30.59
CA SER A 101 -2.06 27.13 30.15
C SER A 101 -2.95 26.55 31.25
N GLN A 102 -3.99 25.79 30.86
CA GLN A 102 -4.91 25.14 31.79
C GLN A 102 -5.52 26.10 32.83
N ASN A 103 -6.07 27.22 32.35
CA ASN A 103 -6.75 28.22 33.16
C ASN A 103 -8.20 28.44 32.65
N SER A 104 -8.84 29.52 33.07
CA SER A 104 -10.26 29.80 32.78
C SER A 104 -10.45 31.01 31.85
N PHE A 105 -9.46 31.37 31.02
CA PHE A 105 -9.55 32.50 30.09
C PHE A 105 -10.56 32.23 28.98
N SER A 106 -11.51 33.14 28.80
CA SER A 106 -12.61 33.00 27.83
C SER A 106 -12.55 33.99 26.68
N ASP A 107 -12.00 35.19 26.92
CA ASP A 107 -11.81 36.24 25.93
C ASP A 107 -10.31 36.58 25.77
N ILE A 108 -9.88 36.95 24.57
CA ILE A 108 -8.49 37.36 24.31
C ILE A 108 -8.12 38.66 25.07
N TRP A 109 -9.09 39.51 25.36
CA TRP A 109 -8.84 40.76 26.07
C TRP A 109 -8.69 40.54 27.58
N ASP A 110 -9.04 39.35 28.08
CA ASP A 110 -8.83 38.98 29.48
C ASP A 110 -7.35 38.85 29.84
N PHE A 111 -6.43 38.80 28.87
CA PHE A 111 -4.99 38.70 29.13
C PHE A 111 -4.35 40.00 29.59
N GLY A 112 -4.94 41.16 29.29
CA GLY A 112 -4.40 42.46 29.72
C GLY A 112 -2.96 42.78 29.27
N LEU A 113 -2.31 41.92 28.47
CA LEU A 113 -0.93 42.04 28.04
C LEU A 113 -0.81 43.10 26.95
N ARG A 114 -0.04 44.15 27.24
CA ARG A 114 0.35 45.16 26.26
C ARG A 114 1.82 45.48 26.46
N ASN A 115 2.55 45.61 25.35
CA ASN A 115 3.91 46.12 25.34
C ASN A 115 4.88 45.28 26.21
N MET A 116 5.02 43.99 25.88
CA MET A 116 5.97 43.06 26.51
C MET A 116 7.13 42.77 25.53
N PRO A 117 8.15 43.65 25.45
CA PRO A 117 9.14 43.61 24.37
C PRO A 117 10.11 42.43 24.49
N GLN A 118 10.27 41.82 25.67
CA GLN A 118 11.16 40.66 25.83
C GLN A 118 10.42 39.32 25.73
N LEU A 119 9.08 39.31 25.62
CA LEU A 119 8.31 38.08 25.62
C LEU A 119 8.53 37.33 24.30
N LEU A 120 8.98 36.08 24.41
CA LEU A 120 9.33 35.20 23.29
C LEU A 120 8.37 34.01 23.17
N SER A 121 7.91 33.45 24.29
CA SER A 121 6.93 32.35 24.31
C SER A 121 5.72 32.70 25.17
N LEU A 122 4.52 32.37 24.66
CA LEU A 122 3.25 32.56 25.34
C LEU A 122 2.41 31.28 25.22
N HIS A 123 2.09 30.70 26.37
CA HIS A 123 1.27 29.48 26.48
C HIS A 123 -0.15 29.82 26.94
N LEU A 124 -1.13 29.47 26.12
CA LEU A 124 -2.57 29.70 26.32
C LEU A 124 -3.41 28.45 26.04
N GLU A 125 -2.77 27.30 25.91
CA GLU A 125 -3.42 26.03 25.66
C GLU A 125 -4.34 25.60 26.81
N GLU A 126 -5.35 24.79 26.48
CA GLU A 126 -6.32 24.27 27.45
C GLU A 126 -7.08 25.36 28.23
N ASN A 127 -7.37 26.49 27.57
CA ASN A 127 -8.28 27.52 28.06
C ASN A 127 -9.66 27.42 27.37
N GLN A 128 -10.48 28.47 27.47
CA GLN A 128 -11.86 28.49 26.96
C GLN A 128 -12.08 29.49 25.83
N LEU A 129 -11.01 29.95 25.16
CA LEU A 129 -11.08 30.97 24.11
C LEU A 129 -11.95 30.51 22.94
N SER A 130 -12.91 31.36 22.52
CA SER A 130 -13.85 31.04 21.44
C SER A 130 -13.57 31.74 20.10
N GLU A 131 -12.92 32.90 20.12
CA GLU A 131 -12.65 33.70 18.93
C GLU A 131 -11.35 34.50 19.06
N LEU A 132 -10.73 34.82 17.92
CA LEU A 132 -9.60 35.73 17.84
C LEU A 132 -9.96 36.93 16.94
N PRO A 133 -10.35 38.09 17.50
CA PRO A 133 -10.58 39.31 16.75
C PRO A 133 -9.29 39.92 16.18
N ASP A 134 -9.41 40.90 15.30
CA ASP A 134 -8.26 41.59 14.73
C ASP A 134 -7.37 42.22 15.81
N SER A 135 -6.04 42.12 15.64
CA SER A 135 -5.05 42.62 16.60
C SER A 135 -5.17 42.03 18.01
N SER A 136 -5.49 40.74 18.10
CA SER A 136 -5.62 39.96 19.34
C SER A 136 -4.39 40.01 20.27
N PHE A 137 -3.19 40.24 19.72
CA PHE A 137 -1.92 40.20 20.47
C PHE A 137 -1.14 41.53 20.36
N PRO A 138 -1.69 42.64 20.90
CA PRO A 138 -1.11 43.96 20.68
C PRO A 138 0.23 44.13 21.40
N GLY A 139 1.26 44.55 20.66
CA GLY A 139 2.57 44.88 21.24
C GLY A 139 3.45 43.68 21.61
N LEU A 140 3.14 42.48 21.13
CA LEU A 140 3.96 41.26 21.28
C LEU A 140 4.84 40.99 20.05
N GLY A 141 5.51 42.02 19.52
CA GLY A 141 6.21 41.94 18.23
C GLY A 141 7.44 41.03 18.18
N ASN A 142 8.01 40.69 19.34
CA ASN A 142 9.15 39.79 19.48
C ASN A 142 8.76 38.35 19.80
N LEU A 143 7.46 38.06 19.91
CA LEU A 143 6.95 36.73 20.19
C LEU A 143 7.37 35.76 19.06
N GLN A 144 7.91 34.62 19.45
CA GLN A 144 8.42 33.57 18.57
C GLN A 144 7.57 32.29 18.67
N GLU A 145 6.95 32.03 19.81
CA GLU A 145 6.12 30.85 20.04
C GLU A 145 4.77 31.26 20.63
N LEU A 146 3.70 30.72 20.05
CA LEU A 146 2.34 30.97 20.51
C LEU A 146 1.55 29.65 20.52
N TYR A 147 1.08 29.27 21.70
CA TYR A 147 0.31 28.06 21.92
C TYR A 147 -1.14 28.41 22.24
N LEU A 148 -2.05 28.01 21.34
CA LEU A 148 -3.50 28.23 21.44
C LEU A 148 -4.27 26.91 21.28
N ASN A 149 -3.58 25.78 21.37
CA ASN A 149 -4.17 24.46 21.19
C ASN A 149 -5.15 24.11 22.32
N HIS A 150 -6.07 23.18 22.04
CA HIS A 150 -7.07 22.72 23.03
C HIS A 150 -7.93 23.84 23.62
N ASN A 151 -8.22 24.87 22.83
CA ASN A 151 -9.22 25.90 23.13
C ASN A 151 -10.56 25.58 22.43
N ARG A 152 -11.45 26.57 22.32
CA ARG A 152 -12.76 26.44 21.68
C ARG A 152 -12.90 27.36 20.47
N LEU A 153 -11.78 27.70 19.81
CA LEU A 153 -11.75 28.70 18.73
C LEU A 153 -12.61 28.25 17.56
N ARG A 154 -13.66 29.04 17.24
CA ARG A 154 -14.56 28.82 16.10
C ARG A 154 -14.20 29.70 14.90
N SER A 155 -13.61 30.86 15.16
CA SER A 155 -13.26 31.86 14.15
C SER A 155 -11.99 32.62 14.53
N ILE A 156 -11.20 32.92 13.50
CA ILE A 156 -10.01 33.77 13.57
C ILE A 156 -10.19 34.88 12.54
N ALA A 157 -10.07 36.13 12.96
CA ALA A 157 -10.20 37.28 12.09
C ALA A 157 -8.97 37.42 11.17
N PRO A 158 -9.10 37.99 9.95
CA PRO A 158 -8.01 38.09 8.98
C PRO A 158 -6.72 38.73 9.50
N ARG A 159 -6.81 39.68 10.44
CA ARG A 159 -5.65 40.37 11.03
C ARG A 159 -5.49 40.05 12.52
N ALA A 160 -5.99 38.90 12.97
CA ALA A 160 -5.86 38.49 14.37
C ALA A 160 -4.41 38.46 14.86
N PHE A 161 -3.48 37.98 14.02
CA PHE A 161 -2.05 37.89 14.31
C PHE A 161 -1.23 39.11 13.87
N ALA A 162 -1.89 40.25 13.64
CA ALA A 162 -1.18 41.47 13.25
C ALA A 162 -0.14 41.88 14.31
N GLY A 163 1.09 42.14 13.86
CA GLY A 163 2.21 42.51 14.72
C GLY A 163 3.13 41.35 15.11
N LEU A 164 2.73 40.09 14.92
CA LEU A 164 3.53 38.90 15.25
C LEU A 164 4.54 38.50 14.16
N GLY A 165 5.26 39.48 13.59
CA GLY A 165 6.16 39.25 12.46
C GLY A 165 7.37 38.35 12.75
N SER A 166 7.71 38.18 14.03
CA SER A 166 8.82 37.34 14.52
C SER A 166 8.40 35.91 14.85
N LEU A 167 7.11 35.57 14.70
CA LEU A 167 6.57 34.28 15.13
C LEU A 167 7.16 33.14 14.29
N LEU A 168 7.69 32.12 14.96
CA LEU A 168 8.31 30.93 14.37
C LEU A 168 7.42 29.70 14.51
N ARG A 169 6.69 29.57 15.63
CA ARG A 169 5.81 28.43 15.91
C ARG A 169 4.42 28.89 16.31
N LEU A 170 3.41 28.32 15.66
CA LEU A 170 2.01 28.57 15.95
C LEU A 170 1.26 27.25 16.12
N HIS A 171 0.68 27.05 17.30
CA HIS A 171 -0.13 25.89 17.63
C HIS A 171 -1.60 26.28 17.75
N LEU A 172 -2.42 25.78 16.84
CA LEU A 172 -3.88 25.98 16.76
C LEU A 172 -4.64 24.65 16.81
N ASN A 173 -3.95 23.54 17.14
CA ASN A 173 -4.54 22.22 17.09
C ASN A 173 -5.63 22.01 18.14
N SER A 174 -6.56 21.09 17.86
CA SER A 174 -7.67 20.73 18.76
C SER A 174 -8.55 21.94 19.11
N ASN A 175 -8.99 22.68 18.09
CA ASN A 175 -9.96 23.76 18.21
C ASN A 175 -11.26 23.41 17.46
N LEU A 176 -12.15 24.39 17.23
CA LEU A 176 -13.44 24.19 16.57
C LEU A 176 -13.53 24.89 15.21
N LEU A 177 -12.38 25.11 14.55
CA LEU A 177 -12.33 25.75 13.24
C LEU A 177 -12.95 24.83 12.17
N ARG A 178 -13.68 25.43 11.24
CA ARG A 178 -14.31 24.72 10.09
C ARG A 178 -13.67 25.02 8.75
N THR A 179 -12.89 26.09 8.67
CA THR A 179 -12.21 26.54 7.47
C THR A 179 -10.80 26.98 7.84
N LEU A 180 -9.89 26.97 6.88
CA LEU A 180 -8.61 27.69 6.98
C LEU A 180 -8.64 28.85 6.00
N ASP A 181 -8.25 30.04 6.45
CA ASP A 181 -8.21 31.25 5.63
C ASP A 181 -6.76 31.73 5.48
N SER A 182 -6.30 31.85 4.24
CA SER A 182 -4.95 32.30 3.91
C SER A 182 -4.59 33.66 4.49
N ARG A 183 -5.59 34.52 4.77
CA ARG A 183 -5.37 35.87 5.31
C ARG A 183 -4.76 35.87 6.70
N TRP A 184 -5.03 34.86 7.52
CA TRP A 184 -4.45 34.72 8.87
C TRP A 184 -2.92 34.73 8.83
N PHE A 185 -2.35 34.17 7.77
CA PHE A 185 -0.93 33.93 7.61
C PHE A 185 -0.18 35.10 6.96
N GLN A 186 -0.88 36.12 6.45
CA GLN A 186 -0.24 37.27 5.78
C GLN A 186 0.71 38.04 6.68
N MET A 187 0.44 38.06 7.98
CA MET A 187 1.24 38.76 8.98
C MET A 187 2.29 37.87 9.67
N LEU A 188 2.48 36.64 9.18
CA LEU A 188 3.36 35.62 9.78
C LEU A 188 4.48 35.16 8.81
N PRO A 189 5.30 36.08 8.25
CA PRO A 189 6.28 35.72 7.21
C PRO A 189 7.45 34.86 7.71
N SER A 190 7.71 34.86 9.02
CA SER A 190 8.83 34.13 9.65
C SER A 190 8.44 32.72 10.12
N LEU A 191 7.17 32.32 9.95
CA LEU A 191 6.66 31.09 10.53
C LEU A 191 7.35 29.86 9.94
N GLU A 192 7.89 29.00 10.81
CA GLU A 192 8.58 27.76 10.46
C GLU A 192 7.74 26.52 10.76
N ILE A 193 6.91 26.56 11.81
CA ILE A 193 6.08 25.42 12.25
C ILE A 193 4.64 25.87 12.45
N LEU A 194 3.72 25.18 11.78
CA LEU A 194 2.28 25.37 11.93
C LEU A 194 1.62 24.04 12.28
N MET A 195 0.95 24.00 13.44
CA MET A 195 0.14 22.86 13.87
C MET A 195 -1.33 23.30 13.94
N VAL A 196 -2.18 22.77 13.05
CA VAL A 196 -3.61 23.13 12.99
C VAL A 196 -4.53 21.91 12.98
N GLY A 197 -3.97 20.74 13.30
CA GLY A 197 -4.70 19.47 13.38
C GLY A 197 -5.87 19.47 14.38
N GLY A 198 -6.77 18.49 14.30
CA GLY A 198 -7.90 18.35 15.23
C GLY A 198 -9.00 19.41 15.07
N ASN A 199 -9.00 20.15 13.96
CA ASN A 199 -10.07 21.06 13.54
C ASN A 199 -10.93 20.40 12.45
N LYS A 200 -12.23 20.67 12.37
CA LYS A 200 -13.15 19.97 11.44
C LYS A 200 -13.18 20.65 10.06
N VAL A 201 -12.09 20.53 9.30
CA VAL A 201 -11.93 21.16 7.99
C VAL A 201 -12.02 20.08 6.91
N ASP A 202 -13.03 20.16 6.05
CA ASP A 202 -13.31 19.11 5.06
C ASP A 202 -12.36 19.13 3.84
N ALA A 203 -11.82 20.31 3.48
CA ALA A 203 -10.93 20.48 2.33
C ALA A 203 -9.93 21.64 2.51
N ILE A 204 -8.77 21.54 1.83
CA ILE A 204 -7.82 22.64 1.69
C ILE A 204 -7.93 23.23 0.28
N LEU A 205 -8.18 24.53 0.21
CA LEU A 205 -8.34 25.30 -1.03
C LEU A 205 -6.99 25.71 -1.63
N ASP A 206 -6.99 26.15 -2.89
CA ASP A 206 -5.80 26.61 -3.60
C ASP A 206 -5.09 27.76 -2.88
N MET A 207 -3.75 27.72 -2.90
CA MET A 207 -2.86 28.76 -2.37
C MET A 207 -3.10 29.12 -0.89
N ASN A 208 -3.76 28.24 -0.12
CA ASN A 208 -4.19 28.57 1.23
C ASN A 208 -3.02 28.90 2.18
N PHE A 209 -1.85 28.33 1.92
CA PHE A 209 -0.63 28.57 2.69
C PHE A 209 0.41 29.44 1.97
N ARG A 210 0.04 30.09 0.86
CA ARG A 210 0.97 30.87 0.02
C ARG A 210 1.82 31.92 0.75
N PRO A 211 1.32 32.62 1.79
CA PRO A 211 2.15 33.57 2.54
C PRO A 211 3.31 32.92 3.32
N LEU A 212 3.24 31.63 3.62
CA LEU A 212 4.14 30.92 4.54
C LEU A 212 5.39 30.38 3.84
N GLY A 213 6.16 31.25 3.18
CA GLY A 213 7.32 30.85 2.38
C GLY A 213 8.46 30.17 3.15
N ASN A 214 8.60 30.48 4.44
CA ASN A 214 9.63 29.93 5.34
C ASN A 214 9.18 28.69 6.13
N LEU A 215 7.95 28.22 5.91
CA LEU A 215 7.40 27.11 6.67
C LEU A 215 8.16 25.82 6.35
N ARG A 216 8.62 25.14 7.40
CA ARG A 216 9.38 23.88 7.34
C ARG A 216 8.52 22.68 7.72
N SER A 217 7.59 22.86 8.65
CA SER A 217 6.74 21.79 9.16
C SER A 217 5.28 22.20 9.19
N LEU A 218 4.43 21.41 8.54
CA LEU A 218 2.98 21.61 8.50
C LEU A 218 2.26 20.34 8.99
N VAL A 219 1.49 20.48 10.06
CA VAL A 219 0.74 19.36 10.66
C VAL A 219 -0.76 19.59 10.51
N LEU A 220 -1.38 18.80 9.63
CA LEU A 220 -2.81 18.79 9.30
C LEU A 220 -3.49 17.51 9.83
N ALA A 221 -3.07 17.04 11.00
CA ALA A 221 -3.51 15.77 11.57
C ALA A 221 -4.96 15.82 12.07
N GLY A 222 -5.79 14.81 11.84
CA GLY A 222 -7.12 14.72 12.45
C GLY A 222 -8.10 15.78 11.97
N MET A 223 -7.97 16.26 10.73
CA MET A 223 -8.77 17.40 10.23
C MET A 223 -10.08 17.01 9.54
N GLN A 224 -10.29 15.73 9.26
CA GLN A 224 -11.41 15.20 8.43
C GLN A 224 -11.30 15.54 6.93
N LEU A 225 -10.09 15.86 6.45
CA LEU A 225 -9.84 16.24 5.07
C LEU A 225 -10.20 15.11 4.10
N ARG A 226 -11.09 15.40 3.14
CA ARG A 226 -11.48 14.47 2.06
C ARG A 226 -10.74 14.78 0.76
N GLU A 227 -10.48 16.06 0.53
CA GLU A 227 -9.89 16.56 -0.70
C GLU A 227 -8.84 17.64 -0.40
N ILE A 228 -7.75 17.60 -1.17
CA ILE A 228 -6.70 18.61 -1.16
C ILE A 228 -6.61 19.13 -2.59
N SER A 229 -6.86 20.42 -2.77
CA SER A 229 -6.80 21.03 -4.10
C SER A 229 -5.39 20.97 -4.70
N ASP A 230 -5.29 20.95 -6.04
CA ASP A 230 -4.04 20.75 -6.77
C ASP A 230 -2.96 21.80 -6.46
N TYR A 231 -3.37 23.04 -6.14
CA TYR A 231 -2.47 24.15 -5.79
C TYR A 231 -2.55 24.52 -4.30
N ALA A 232 -3.11 23.65 -3.46
CA ALA A 232 -3.29 23.93 -2.03
C ALA A 232 -1.99 24.24 -1.28
N LEU A 233 -0.89 23.59 -1.68
CA LEU A 233 0.45 23.72 -1.07
C LEU A 233 1.36 24.71 -1.81
N GLU A 234 0.84 25.45 -2.79
CA GLU A 234 1.62 26.43 -3.53
C GLU A 234 2.14 27.54 -2.61
N GLY A 235 3.43 27.88 -2.76
CA GLY A 235 4.11 28.92 -1.98
C GLY A 235 4.93 28.39 -0.80
N LEU A 236 4.75 27.13 -0.39
CA LEU A 236 5.49 26.46 0.69
C LEU A 236 6.91 26.01 0.24
N ARG A 237 7.77 26.98 -0.10
CA ARG A 237 9.07 26.74 -0.75
C ARG A 237 10.10 26.04 0.13
N SER A 238 10.01 26.20 1.45
CA SER A 238 10.94 25.62 2.42
C SER A 238 10.39 24.41 3.17
N LEU A 239 9.26 23.85 2.71
CA LEU A 239 8.58 22.78 3.43
C LEU A 239 9.40 21.49 3.38
N GLU A 240 9.69 20.94 4.55
CA GLU A 240 10.46 19.71 4.72
C GLU A 240 9.62 18.57 5.32
N SER A 241 8.61 18.88 6.13
CA SER A 241 7.75 17.91 6.81
C SER A 241 6.28 18.25 6.62
N LEU A 242 5.49 17.25 6.23
CA LEU A 242 4.06 17.37 6.02
C LEU A 242 3.34 16.14 6.59
N SER A 243 2.38 16.36 7.48
CA SER A 243 1.53 15.29 8.01
C SER A 243 0.06 15.52 7.69
N PHE A 244 -0.55 14.51 7.06
CA PHE A 244 -1.99 14.34 6.87
C PHE A 244 -2.54 13.19 7.73
N TYR A 245 -1.89 12.88 8.85
CA TYR A 245 -2.30 11.82 9.77
C TYR A 245 -3.80 11.88 10.09
N ASP A 246 -4.50 10.74 10.09
CA ASP A 246 -5.90 10.63 10.52
C ASP A 246 -6.88 11.57 9.79
N ASN A 247 -6.88 11.51 8.46
CA ASN A 247 -7.83 12.23 7.62
C ASN A 247 -8.76 11.26 6.87
N LYS A 248 -9.43 11.73 5.82
CA LYS A 248 -10.40 11.01 5.00
C LYS A 248 -10.01 11.02 3.52
N LEU A 249 -8.70 11.11 3.23
CA LEU A 249 -8.18 11.10 1.87
C LEU A 249 -8.38 9.72 1.26
N ALA A 250 -9.13 9.65 0.16
CA ALA A 250 -9.35 8.42 -0.60
C ALA A 250 -8.24 8.13 -1.62
N ASP A 251 -7.48 9.17 -2.00
CA ASP A 251 -6.38 9.12 -2.95
C ASP A 251 -5.18 9.96 -2.47
N VAL A 252 -3.98 9.62 -2.95
CA VAL A 252 -2.78 10.44 -2.70
C VAL A 252 -2.92 11.78 -3.46
N PRO A 253 -2.77 12.95 -2.80
CA PRO A 253 -2.92 14.26 -3.44
C PRO A 253 -1.67 14.63 -4.24
N LYS A 254 -1.37 13.83 -5.28
CA LYS A 254 -0.14 13.89 -6.07
C LYS A 254 0.19 15.29 -6.61
N ARG A 255 -0.80 15.99 -7.18
CA ARG A 255 -0.58 17.31 -7.80
C ARG A 255 -0.23 18.38 -6.75
N ALA A 256 -0.87 18.32 -5.58
CA ALA A 256 -0.52 19.19 -4.46
C ALA A 256 0.88 18.89 -3.92
N LEU A 257 1.24 17.60 -3.77
CA LEU A 257 2.58 17.19 -3.32
C LEU A 257 3.69 17.61 -4.31
N GLN A 258 3.38 17.70 -5.61
CA GLN A 258 4.32 18.21 -6.62
C GLN A 258 4.64 19.70 -6.45
N GLN A 259 3.81 20.47 -5.73
CA GLN A 259 4.09 21.89 -5.42
C GLN A 259 5.17 22.08 -4.34
N VAL A 260 5.54 21.00 -3.62
CA VAL A 260 6.51 21.01 -2.52
C VAL A 260 7.67 20.04 -2.78
N PRO A 261 8.52 20.31 -3.80
CA PRO A 261 9.56 19.38 -4.23
C PRO A 261 10.67 19.16 -3.18
N GLY A 262 10.82 20.06 -2.20
CA GLY A 262 11.79 19.95 -1.11
C GLY A 262 11.37 19.05 0.06
N LEU A 263 10.20 18.41 -0.03
CA LEU A 263 9.64 17.60 1.06
C LEU A 263 10.53 16.39 1.38
N LYS A 264 10.85 16.22 2.67
CA LYS A 264 11.69 15.15 3.21
C LYS A 264 10.89 14.10 3.98
N PHE A 265 9.83 14.52 4.67
CA PHE A 265 9.01 13.65 5.50
C PHE A 265 7.54 13.80 5.10
N LEU A 266 6.90 12.69 4.74
CA LEU A 266 5.48 12.64 4.42
C LEU A 266 4.78 11.57 5.25
N ASP A 267 3.79 12.01 6.02
CA ASP A 267 2.94 11.13 6.83
C ASP A 267 1.52 11.14 6.29
N LEU A 268 1.10 10.01 5.70
CA LEU A 268 -0.27 9.75 5.22
C LEU A 268 -1.01 8.74 6.10
N ASN A 269 -0.45 8.37 7.25
CA ASN A 269 -0.97 7.32 8.11
C ASN A 269 -2.46 7.55 8.46
N LYS A 270 -3.21 6.46 8.65
CA LYS A 270 -4.61 6.49 9.08
C LYS A 270 -5.54 7.24 8.11
N ASN A 271 -5.30 7.09 6.80
CA ASN A 271 -6.22 7.53 5.73
C ASN A 271 -6.87 6.33 5.02
N PRO A 272 -8.11 6.46 4.52
CA PRO A 272 -8.84 5.39 3.85
C PRO A 272 -8.42 5.18 2.39
N LEU A 273 -7.11 5.24 2.09
CA LEU A 273 -6.59 4.95 0.76
C LEU A 273 -6.86 3.48 0.43
N GLN A 274 -7.54 3.20 -0.68
CA GLN A 274 -7.75 1.79 -1.10
C GLN A 274 -6.52 1.22 -1.80
N ARG A 275 -5.79 2.05 -2.54
CA ARG A 275 -4.61 1.64 -3.31
C ARG A 275 -3.61 2.79 -3.39
N ILE A 276 -2.34 2.44 -3.45
CA ILE A 276 -1.30 3.35 -3.95
C ILE A 276 -1.12 3.08 -5.44
N LYS A 277 -1.51 4.04 -6.26
CA LYS A 277 -1.59 3.92 -7.71
C LYS A 277 -0.23 4.19 -8.35
N GLN A 278 -0.15 3.83 -9.63
CA GLN A 278 1.01 4.12 -10.46
C GLN A 278 1.34 5.61 -10.42
N SER A 279 2.59 5.91 -10.10
CA SER A 279 3.15 7.26 -10.07
C SER A 279 2.62 8.22 -9.01
N ASP A 280 1.97 7.74 -7.95
CA ASP A 280 1.51 8.59 -6.84
C ASP A 280 2.66 9.35 -6.16
N PHE A 281 3.83 8.71 -6.03
CA PHE A 281 5.02 9.30 -5.40
C PHE A 281 6.19 9.51 -6.36
N THR A 282 5.93 9.65 -7.66
CA THR A 282 7.02 9.78 -8.66
C THR A 282 7.80 11.08 -8.51
N ASN A 283 9.14 10.97 -8.61
CA ASN A 283 10.08 12.10 -8.59
C ASN A 283 10.04 12.96 -7.32
N MET A 284 9.69 12.37 -6.18
CA MET A 284 9.86 13.03 -4.88
C MET A 284 11.34 12.92 -4.46
N LEU A 285 12.17 13.76 -5.08
CA LEU A 285 13.64 13.58 -5.10
C LEU A 285 14.29 13.64 -3.71
N HIS A 286 13.73 14.45 -2.81
CA HIS A 286 14.28 14.69 -1.47
C HIS A 286 13.54 13.93 -0.37
N LEU A 287 12.54 13.10 -0.71
CA LEU A 287 11.76 12.37 0.28
C LEU A 287 12.63 11.28 0.92
N LYS A 288 12.72 11.32 2.25
CA LYS A 288 13.54 10.41 3.08
C LYS A 288 12.70 9.38 3.81
N GLU A 289 11.54 9.79 4.30
CA GLU A 289 10.61 8.91 5.01
C GLU A 289 9.18 9.08 4.51
N LEU A 290 8.52 7.95 4.29
CA LEU A 290 7.12 7.86 3.87
C LEU A 290 6.36 6.92 4.80
N GLY A 291 5.33 7.44 5.46
CA GLY A 291 4.42 6.68 6.31
C GLY A 291 3.09 6.37 5.61
N LEU A 292 2.77 5.07 5.52
CA LEU A 292 1.53 4.49 4.99
C LEU A 292 0.94 3.45 5.96
N ASN A 293 0.91 3.79 7.24
CA ASN A 293 0.52 2.92 8.34
C ASN A 293 -0.95 3.06 8.72
N ASN A 294 -1.52 2.01 9.32
CA ASN A 294 -2.87 2.02 9.90
C ASN A 294 -3.97 2.46 8.88
N MET A 295 -3.80 2.10 7.61
CA MET A 295 -4.77 2.31 6.53
C MET A 295 -5.69 1.09 6.42
N ASP A 296 -6.84 1.16 7.09
CA ASP A 296 -7.82 0.06 7.18
C ASP A 296 -8.35 -0.40 5.81
N GLU A 297 -8.36 0.50 4.83
CA GLU A 297 -8.89 0.24 3.48
C GLU A 297 -7.80 -0.11 2.45
N LEU A 298 -6.51 0.00 2.78
CA LEU A 298 -5.43 -0.20 1.81
C LEU A 298 -5.34 -1.67 1.43
N VAL A 299 -5.59 -1.98 0.16
CA VAL A 299 -5.61 -3.35 -0.39
C VAL A 299 -4.33 -3.69 -1.14
N SER A 300 -3.80 -2.74 -1.91
CA SER A 300 -2.64 -3.00 -2.77
C SER A 300 -1.76 -1.80 -3.08
N ILE A 301 -0.49 -2.07 -3.39
CA ILE A 301 0.47 -1.11 -3.96
C ILE A 301 0.77 -1.52 -5.41
N ASP A 302 0.38 -0.67 -6.36
CA ASP A 302 0.49 -0.95 -7.79
C ASP A 302 1.92 -0.79 -8.34
N GLN A 303 2.13 -1.20 -9.59
CA GLN A 303 3.41 -1.06 -10.27
C GLN A 303 3.87 0.40 -10.34
N PHE A 304 5.17 0.64 -10.13
CA PHE A 304 5.78 1.97 -10.21
C PHE A 304 5.08 3.03 -9.34
N ALA A 305 4.45 2.61 -8.24
CA ALA A 305 3.86 3.50 -7.26
C ALA A 305 4.90 4.44 -6.64
N LEU A 306 6.06 3.87 -6.26
CA LEU A 306 7.22 4.60 -5.74
C LEU A 306 8.34 4.50 -6.78
N LEU A 307 8.44 5.52 -7.62
CA LEU A 307 9.39 5.59 -8.72
C LEU A 307 10.31 6.80 -8.58
N ASN A 308 11.62 6.57 -8.60
CA ASN A 308 12.64 7.62 -8.59
C ASN A 308 12.60 8.48 -7.31
N LEU A 309 12.79 7.84 -6.16
CA LEU A 309 12.97 8.50 -4.86
C LEU A 309 14.40 8.19 -4.37
N PRO A 310 15.41 8.97 -4.82
CA PRO A 310 16.81 8.67 -4.59
C PRO A 310 17.25 8.84 -3.14
N GLU A 311 16.57 9.66 -2.34
CA GLU A 311 16.90 9.90 -0.93
C GLU A 311 16.07 9.08 0.07
N LEU A 312 15.12 8.26 -0.39
CA LEU A 312 14.22 7.52 0.50
C LEU A 312 14.99 6.44 1.26
N THR A 313 15.06 6.57 2.59
CA THR A 313 15.78 5.65 3.48
C THR A 313 14.85 4.73 4.25
N LYS A 314 13.63 5.18 4.55
CA LYS A 314 12.64 4.42 5.32
C LYS A 314 11.25 4.47 4.68
N LEU A 315 10.66 3.28 4.51
CA LEU A 315 9.29 3.12 4.07
C LEU A 315 8.53 2.30 5.11
N ASP A 316 7.51 2.93 5.70
CA ASP A 316 6.67 2.33 6.72
C ASP A 316 5.27 2.05 6.16
N VAL A 317 4.90 0.77 6.10
CA VAL A 317 3.61 0.30 5.61
C VAL A 317 3.09 -0.78 6.55
N THR A 318 2.85 -0.40 7.80
CA THR A 318 2.49 -1.32 8.89
C THR A 318 1.03 -1.22 9.32
N ASN A 319 0.51 -2.31 9.87
CA ASN A 319 -0.85 -2.38 10.41
C ASN A 319 -1.95 -2.03 9.37
N ASN A 320 -1.81 -2.49 8.12
CA ASN A 320 -2.82 -2.33 7.09
C ASN A 320 -3.55 -3.67 6.86
N PRO A 321 -4.67 -3.94 7.55
CA PRO A 321 -5.28 -5.27 7.65
C PRO A 321 -5.83 -5.83 6.33
N LYS A 322 -6.00 -4.99 5.30
CA LYS A 322 -6.44 -5.41 3.96
C LYS A 322 -5.31 -5.48 2.94
N LEU A 323 -4.10 -5.00 3.26
CA LEU A 323 -2.99 -4.89 2.32
C LEU A 323 -2.48 -6.30 2.02
N SER A 324 -2.86 -6.82 0.86
CA SER A 324 -2.68 -8.22 0.49
C SER A 324 -1.84 -8.42 -0.76
N PHE A 325 -1.52 -7.33 -1.46
CA PHE A 325 -0.69 -7.39 -2.67
C PHE A 325 0.24 -6.18 -2.80
N ILE A 326 1.52 -6.45 -3.07
CA ILE A 326 2.50 -5.45 -3.50
C ILE A 326 3.06 -5.92 -4.84
N HIS A 327 2.94 -5.08 -5.87
CA HIS A 327 3.43 -5.44 -7.19
C HIS A 327 4.97 -5.64 -7.17
N PRO A 328 5.52 -6.64 -7.90
CA PRO A 328 6.97 -6.90 -7.94
C PRO A 328 7.82 -5.66 -8.29
N LYS A 329 7.28 -4.79 -9.16
CA LYS A 329 7.88 -3.52 -9.62
C LYS A 329 7.34 -2.27 -8.90
N ALA A 330 6.72 -2.40 -7.74
CA ALA A 330 6.16 -1.25 -6.99
C ALA A 330 7.26 -0.26 -6.55
N PHE A 331 8.43 -0.79 -6.18
CA PHE A 331 9.55 -0.06 -5.60
C PHE A 331 10.71 0.00 -6.61
N GLN A 332 10.69 0.98 -7.51
CA GLN A 332 11.68 1.09 -8.58
C GLN A 332 12.55 2.34 -8.40
N HIS A 333 13.86 2.17 -8.56
CA HIS A 333 14.85 3.25 -8.37
C HIS A 333 14.80 3.86 -6.96
N LEU A 334 14.91 3.00 -5.94
CA LEU A 334 15.04 3.38 -4.51
C LEU A 334 16.45 3.02 -3.99
N PRO A 335 17.52 3.71 -4.43
CA PRO A 335 18.90 3.31 -4.18
C PRO A 335 19.36 3.43 -2.72
N GLN A 336 18.66 4.23 -1.90
CA GLN A 336 19.04 4.50 -0.50
C GLN A 336 18.11 3.85 0.52
N LEU A 337 17.14 3.03 0.09
CA LEU A 337 16.19 2.45 1.04
C LEU A 337 16.89 1.42 1.94
N GLU A 338 16.92 1.71 3.23
CA GLU A 338 17.58 0.91 4.27
C GLU A 338 16.59 0.09 5.08
N THR A 339 15.41 0.66 5.35
CA THR A 339 14.37 0.05 6.21
C THR A 339 13.05 -0.07 5.48
N LEU A 340 12.51 -1.29 5.41
CA LEU A 340 11.20 -1.60 4.84
C LEU A 340 10.31 -2.30 5.87
N MET A 341 9.30 -1.61 6.36
CA MET A 341 8.35 -2.13 7.34
C MET A 341 7.04 -2.55 6.66
N LEU A 342 6.71 -3.84 6.71
CA LEU A 342 5.52 -4.45 6.13
C LEU A 342 4.79 -5.37 7.12
N ASN A 343 5.01 -5.22 8.42
CA ASN A 343 4.38 -6.08 9.42
C ASN A 343 2.90 -5.77 9.67
N ASN A 344 2.19 -6.78 10.16
CA ASN A 344 0.77 -6.73 10.52
C ASN A 344 -0.12 -6.29 9.33
N ASN A 345 0.15 -6.84 8.15
CA ASN A 345 -0.69 -6.67 6.96
C ASN A 345 -1.38 -8.01 6.61
N ALA A 346 -1.93 -8.10 5.40
CA ALA A 346 -2.54 -9.32 4.87
C ALA A 346 -1.75 -9.93 3.70
N LEU A 347 -0.43 -9.69 3.63
CA LEU A 347 0.42 -10.17 2.55
C LEU A 347 0.56 -11.68 2.60
N SER A 348 0.32 -12.35 1.48
CA SER A 348 0.61 -13.78 1.36
C SER A 348 2.07 -14.05 1.00
N ALA A 349 2.74 -13.12 0.31
CA ALA A 349 4.16 -13.21 0.01
C ALA A 349 4.72 -11.83 -0.35
N LEU A 350 6.04 -11.70 -0.33
CA LEU A 350 6.76 -10.59 -0.94
C LEU A 350 7.65 -11.15 -2.05
N SER A 351 7.53 -10.61 -3.27
CA SER A 351 8.28 -11.12 -4.41
C SER A 351 9.79 -10.89 -4.27
N ARG A 352 10.60 -11.83 -4.74
CA ARG A 352 12.06 -11.70 -4.85
C ARG A 352 12.45 -10.41 -5.59
N GLN A 353 11.77 -10.09 -6.68
CA GLN A 353 12.08 -8.90 -7.50
C GLN A 353 11.96 -7.60 -6.71
N THR A 354 11.01 -7.53 -5.78
CA THR A 354 10.79 -6.36 -4.91
C THR A 354 11.96 -6.14 -3.97
N VAL A 355 12.58 -7.21 -3.46
CA VAL A 355 13.75 -7.11 -2.57
C VAL A 355 15.02 -6.86 -3.37
N GLU A 356 15.14 -7.48 -4.55
CA GLU A 356 16.27 -7.29 -5.45
C GLU A 356 16.38 -5.87 -6.00
N SER A 357 15.25 -5.17 -6.18
CA SER A 357 15.23 -3.77 -6.61
C SER A 357 15.77 -2.78 -5.55
N LEU A 358 16.01 -3.25 -4.32
CA LEU A 358 16.45 -2.46 -3.18
C LEU A 358 17.90 -2.81 -2.81
N PRO A 359 18.92 -2.14 -3.37
CA PRO A 359 20.32 -2.55 -3.23
C PRO A 359 20.89 -2.29 -1.82
N LYS A 360 20.41 -1.27 -1.10
CA LYS A 360 20.89 -0.87 0.23
C LYS A 360 20.03 -1.37 1.39
N LEU A 361 19.04 -2.21 1.14
CA LEU A 361 18.12 -2.69 2.17
C LEU A 361 18.86 -3.46 3.27
N GLN A 362 18.73 -2.99 4.52
CA GLN A 362 19.39 -3.56 5.70
C GLN A 362 18.39 -4.23 6.63
N GLU A 363 17.21 -3.62 6.81
CA GLU A 363 16.19 -4.10 7.75
C GLU A 363 14.84 -4.29 7.04
N ILE A 364 14.20 -5.43 7.31
CA ILE A 364 12.87 -5.74 6.81
C ILE A 364 11.98 -6.31 7.92
N SER A 365 10.74 -5.86 7.96
CA SER A 365 9.72 -6.40 8.86
C SER A 365 8.56 -6.98 8.05
N ILE A 366 8.29 -8.29 8.17
CA ILE A 366 7.15 -8.96 7.49
C ILE A 366 6.34 -9.86 8.44
N HIS A 367 6.58 -9.78 9.76
CA HIS A 367 5.82 -10.55 10.74
C HIS A 367 4.35 -10.14 10.77
N GLY A 368 3.48 -10.98 11.36
CA GLY A 368 2.04 -10.69 11.43
C GLY A 368 1.31 -10.74 10.08
N ASN A 369 1.91 -11.35 9.06
CA ASN A 369 1.30 -11.58 7.74
C ASN A 369 0.93 -13.06 7.54
N PRO A 370 -0.14 -13.38 6.80
CA PRO A 370 -0.52 -14.75 6.45
C PRO A 370 0.36 -15.32 5.33
N LEU A 371 1.66 -15.48 5.58
CA LEU A 371 2.65 -15.84 4.57
C LEU A 371 2.46 -17.27 4.03
N ARG A 372 2.38 -17.43 2.71
CA ARG A 372 2.45 -18.70 1.99
C ARG A 372 3.92 -18.98 1.66
N CYS A 373 4.47 -20.00 2.29
CA CYS A 373 5.87 -20.40 2.19
C CYS A 373 6.10 -21.32 0.99
N ASP A 374 6.25 -20.70 -0.18
CA ASP A 374 6.41 -21.35 -1.47
C ASP A 374 7.50 -20.70 -2.34
N CYS A 375 7.38 -20.85 -3.66
CA CYS A 375 8.30 -20.32 -4.64
C CYS A 375 8.49 -18.79 -4.57
N VAL A 376 7.46 -18.03 -4.22
CA VAL A 376 7.50 -16.56 -4.27
C VAL A 376 8.37 -16.00 -3.15
N ILE A 377 8.28 -16.58 -1.95
CA ILE A 377 9.01 -16.14 -0.76
C ILE A 377 10.33 -16.91 -0.53
N ARG A 378 10.69 -17.85 -1.41
CA ARG A 378 11.92 -18.67 -1.37
C ARG A 378 13.22 -17.85 -1.21
N TRP A 379 13.22 -16.56 -1.59
CA TRP A 379 14.38 -15.66 -1.43
C TRP A 379 14.80 -15.43 0.03
N VAL A 380 13.93 -15.68 1.02
CA VAL A 380 14.22 -15.51 2.45
C VAL A 380 15.38 -16.39 2.95
N ASN A 381 15.62 -17.51 2.26
CA ASN A 381 16.74 -18.43 2.50
C ASN A 381 17.93 -18.19 1.56
N GLY A 382 17.87 -17.13 0.74
CA GLY A 382 18.84 -16.80 -0.29
C GLY A 382 20.02 -15.94 0.19
N SER A 383 20.84 -15.53 -0.79
CA SER A 383 22.20 -14.97 -0.65
C SER A 383 22.32 -13.53 -0.11
N ARG A 384 21.34 -13.00 0.63
CA ARG A 384 21.46 -11.70 1.33
C ARG A 384 21.71 -11.90 2.84
N PRO A 385 22.92 -12.32 3.27
CA PRO A 385 23.21 -12.63 4.66
C PRO A 385 23.12 -11.41 5.59
N ARG A 386 23.22 -10.18 5.05
CA ARG A 386 23.16 -8.92 5.82
C ARG A 386 21.75 -8.39 6.07
N LEU A 387 20.72 -8.97 5.43
CA LEU A 387 19.35 -8.50 5.62
C LEU A 387 18.81 -8.99 6.97
N ARG A 388 18.60 -8.05 7.89
CA ARG A 388 18.05 -8.27 9.22
C ARG A 388 16.53 -8.30 9.17
N PHE A 389 15.95 -9.34 9.74
CA PHE A 389 14.51 -9.43 9.95
C PHE A 389 14.19 -8.83 11.31
N ILE A 390 13.25 -7.90 11.34
CA ILE A 390 12.66 -7.37 12.58
C ILE A 390 11.63 -8.38 13.05
N GLU A 391 11.70 -8.74 14.34
CA GLU A 391 10.94 -9.85 14.94
C GLU A 391 10.97 -11.16 14.12
N PRO A 392 12.16 -11.76 13.91
CA PRO A 392 12.29 -12.98 13.12
C PRO A 392 11.54 -14.17 13.76
N GLN A 393 11.38 -14.15 15.09
CA GLN A 393 10.64 -15.17 15.82
C GLN A 393 9.12 -15.07 15.60
N SER A 394 8.62 -13.89 15.26
CA SER A 394 7.21 -13.65 14.94
C SER A 394 6.89 -13.87 13.45
N THR A 395 7.90 -14.16 12.63
CA THR A 395 7.75 -14.34 11.17
C THR A 395 7.54 -15.81 10.82
N LEU A 396 6.26 -16.20 10.75
CA LEU A 396 5.83 -17.59 10.60
C LEU A 396 5.11 -17.84 9.26
N CYS A 397 5.20 -19.06 8.75
CA CYS A 397 4.41 -19.55 7.63
C CYS A 397 2.96 -19.80 8.07
N TRP A 398 2.02 -19.42 7.21
CA TRP A 398 0.58 -19.70 7.32
C TRP A 398 0.15 -20.84 6.41
N GLU A 399 0.65 -20.85 5.18
CA GLU A 399 0.46 -21.90 4.17
C GLU A 399 1.82 -22.41 3.66
N PRO A 400 1.90 -23.64 3.11
CA PRO A 400 0.88 -24.69 3.12
C PRO A 400 0.61 -25.24 4.54
N PRO A 401 -0.47 -26.03 4.75
CA PRO A 401 -0.83 -26.56 6.08
C PRO A 401 0.30 -27.30 6.80
N ASP A 402 1.16 -28.00 6.06
CA ASP A 402 2.29 -28.78 6.59
C ASP A 402 3.41 -27.91 7.19
N LEU A 403 3.51 -26.65 6.74
CA LEU A 403 4.50 -25.68 7.21
C LEU A 403 3.89 -24.63 8.15
N ARG A 404 2.63 -24.78 8.53
CA ARG A 404 1.91 -23.77 9.31
C ARG A 404 2.54 -23.60 10.69
N ARG A 405 2.78 -22.34 11.09
CA ARG A 405 3.50 -21.92 12.30
C ARG A 405 4.99 -22.27 12.33
N THR A 406 5.57 -22.70 11.21
CA THR A 406 7.03 -22.85 11.09
C THR A 406 7.67 -21.48 10.85
N HIS A 407 8.79 -21.21 11.50
CA HIS A 407 9.57 -20.01 11.23
C HIS A 407 10.06 -20.00 9.79
N ILE A 408 9.89 -18.87 9.10
CA ILE A 408 10.12 -18.80 7.66
C ILE A 408 11.56 -19.18 7.24
N ARG A 409 12.56 -18.81 8.06
CA ARG A 409 13.98 -19.13 7.82
C ARG A 409 14.39 -20.55 8.21
N HIS A 410 13.53 -21.29 8.91
CA HIS A 410 13.77 -22.70 9.26
C HIS A 410 13.18 -23.67 8.24
N VAL A 411 12.36 -23.18 7.30
CA VAL A 411 11.84 -24.02 6.22
C VAL A 411 12.99 -24.42 5.31
N PRO A 412 13.23 -25.73 5.09
CA PRO A 412 14.25 -26.20 4.16
C PRO A 412 14.06 -25.61 2.76
N PHE A 413 15.17 -25.22 2.12
CA PHE A 413 15.13 -24.64 0.77
C PHE A 413 14.47 -25.58 -0.25
N GLY A 414 14.56 -26.91 -0.07
CA GLY A 414 13.89 -27.89 -0.95
C GLY A 414 12.37 -27.87 -0.87
N ASP A 415 11.80 -27.52 0.28
CA ASP A 415 10.35 -27.60 0.53
C ASP A 415 9.59 -26.44 -0.13
N MET A 416 10.24 -25.27 -0.21
CA MET A 416 9.70 -24.12 -0.94
C MET A 416 9.95 -24.28 -2.45
N THR A 417 9.19 -25.10 -3.17
CA THR A 417 9.35 -25.39 -4.63
C THR A 417 9.82 -24.23 -5.53
N GLU A 418 10.51 -24.51 -6.64
CA GLU A 418 10.98 -23.44 -7.57
C GLU A 418 9.88 -22.81 -8.41
N GLN A 419 8.80 -23.54 -8.66
CA GLN A 419 7.63 -23.07 -9.39
C GLN A 419 6.40 -23.37 -8.56
N CYS A 420 5.43 -22.46 -8.55
CA CYS A 420 4.22 -22.64 -7.75
C CYS A 420 2.96 -22.09 -8.44
N LEU A 421 1.82 -22.61 -7.99
CA LEU A 421 0.51 -22.24 -8.50
C LEU A 421 0.21 -20.76 -8.24
N PRO A 422 -0.50 -20.07 -9.14
CA PRO A 422 -0.92 -18.70 -8.90
C PRO A 422 -1.76 -18.59 -7.63
N LEU A 423 -1.65 -17.46 -6.95
CA LEU A 423 -2.48 -17.12 -5.82
C LEU A 423 -3.08 -15.73 -6.01
N ILE A 424 -4.41 -15.65 -6.06
CA ILE A 424 -5.16 -14.41 -5.96
C ILE A 424 -5.48 -14.18 -4.47
N PRO A 425 -4.94 -13.14 -3.83
CA PRO A 425 -5.17 -12.91 -2.40
C PRO A 425 -6.66 -12.74 -2.09
N ALA A 426 -7.16 -13.47 -1.09
CA ALA A 426 -8.60 -13.52 -0.81
C ALA A 426 -9.24 -12.15 -0.49
N ARG A 427 -8.45 -11.20 0.03
CA ARG A 427 -8.88 -9.83 0.37
C ARG A 427 -8.68 -8.82 -0.77
N SER A 428 -8.07 -9.22 -1.88
CA SER A 428 -7.80 -8.33 -3.02
C SER A 428 -9.05 -8.04 -3.86
N ILE A 429 -10.04 -8.93 -3.82
CA ILE A 429 -11.29 -8.83 -4.58
C ILE A 429 -12.47 -8.93 -3.60
N PRO A 430 -13.39 -7.95 -3.55
CA PRO A 430 -14.58 -8.04 -2.72
C PRO A 430 -15.55 -9.12 -3.24
N ALA A 431 -16.30 -9.75 -2.34
CA ALA A 431 -17.29 -10.75 -2.72
C ALA A 431 -18.45 -10.16 -3.56
N SER A 432 -18.81 -8.92 -3.29
CA SER A 432 -19.84 -8.17 -4.03
C SER A 432 -19.48 -6.69 -4.13
N LEU A 433 -19.83 -6.06 -5.24
CA LEU A 433 -19.69 -4.63 -5.47
C LEU A 433 -21.05 -4.05 -5.85
N GLN A 434 -21.52 -3.08 -5.07
CA GLN A 434 -22.77 -2.35 -5.32
C GLN A 434 -22.46 -1.08 -6.09
N VAL A 435 -23.19 -0.84 -7.17
CA VAL A 435 -22.89 0.24 -8.10
C VAL A 435 -24.17 0.84 -8.68
N ASP A 436 -24.18 2.15 -8.87
CA ASP A 436 -25.26 2.85 -9.56
C ASP A 436 -25.11 2.74 -11.08
N GLU A 437 -26.24 2.71 -11.78
CA GLU A 437 -26.27 2.68 -13.25
C GLU A 437 -25.59 3.92 -13.87
N GLY A 438 -24.82 3.70 -14.94
CA GLY A 438 -24.10 4.74 -15.67
C GLY A 438 -22.68 5.05 -15.14
N THR A 439 -22.28 4.49 -14.00
CA THR A 439 -20.92 4.65 -13.46
C THR A 439 -19.90 3.80 -14.21
N ASP A 440 -18.61 4.18 -14.12
CA ASP A 440 -17.50 3.35 -14.61
C ASP A 440 -16.97 2.49 -13.46
N VAL A 441 -16.79 1.19 -13.69
CA VAL A 441 -16.35 0.23 -12.67
C VAL A 441 -14.98 -0.31 -13.01
N ALA A 442 -14.09 -0.38 -12.02
CA ALA A 442 -12.80 -1.04 -12.13
C ALA A 442 -12.73 -2.21 -11.14
N LEU A 443 -12.60 -3.44 -11.66
CA LEU A 443 -12.41 -4.66 -10.88
C LEU A 443 -10.93 -5.06 -10.95
N HIS A 444 -10.24 -4.97 -9.82
CA HIS A 444 -8.81 -5.26 -9.75
C HIS A 444 -8.58 -6.72 -9.41
N CYS A 445 -7.75 -7.40 -10.20
CA CYS A 445 -7.27 -8.73 -9.88
C CYS A 445 -5.75 -8.77 -9.96
N ARG A 446 -5.13 -9.29 -8.91
CA ARG A 446 -3.68 -9.36 -8.75
C ARG A 446 -3.33 -10.76 -8.26
N ALA A 447 -2.27 -11.34 -8.80
CA ALA A 447 -1.80 -12.66 -8.40
C ALA A 447 -0.28 -12.73 -8.39
N LEU A 448 0.26 -13.60 -7.53
CA LEU A 448 1.68 -13.94 -7.48
C LEU A 448 1.87 -15.42 -7.79
N ALA A 449 2.89 -15.76 -8.57
CA ALA A 449 3.28 -17.12 -8.92
C ALA A 449 4.69 -17.12 -9.55
N GLU A 450 5.30 -18.30 -9.66
CA GLU A 450 6.46 -18.55 -10.53
C GLU A 450 6.16 -19.78 -11.39
N PRO A 451 6.18 -19.70 -12.73
CA PRO A 451 6.31 -18.49 -13.55
C PRO A 451 5.14 -17.51 -13.35
N GLU A 452 5.38 -16.22 -13.65
CA GLU A 452 4.38 -15.14 -13.55
C GLU A 452 3.06 -15.52 -14.26
N PRO A 453 1.89 -15.33 -13.62
CA PRO A 453 0.63 -15.78 -14.16
C PRO A 453 0.05 -14.81 -15.20
N GLU A 454 -0.58 -15.36 -16.23
CA GLU A 454 -1.46 -14.61 -17.12
C GLU A 454 -2.83 -14.42 -16.45
N ILE A 455 -3.35 -13.18 -16.47
CA ILE A 455 -4.63 -12.83 -15.87
C ILE A 455 -5.65 -12.52 -16.96
N TYR A 456 -6.84 -13.08 -16.83
CA TYR A 456 -7.99 -12.77 -17.67
C TYR A 456 -9.29 -12.76 -16.85
N TRP A 457 -10.34 -12.19 -17.43
CA TRP A 457 -11.66 -12.12 -16.80
C TRP A 457 -12.70 -12.92 -17.57
N VAL A 458 -13.72 -13.37 -16.85
CA VAL A 458 -14.89 -14.05 -17.41
C VAL A 458 -16.12 -13.24 -17.01
N THR A 459 -16.91 -12.81 -18.00
CA THR A 459 -18.16 -12.07 -17.77
C THR A 459 -19.27 -13.00 -17.27
N PRO A 460 -20.38 -12.48 -16.70
CA PRO A 460 -21.52 -13.30 -16.27
C PRO A 460 -22.09 -14.20 -17.39
N ALA A 461 -22.01 -13.74 -18.64
CA ALA A 461 -22.39 -14.47 -19.85
C ALA A 461 -21.31 -15.43 -20.37
N GLY A 462 -20.27 -15.71 -19.58
CA GLY A 462 -19.19 -16.65 -19.90
C GLY A 462 -18.23 -16.17 -20.98
N ALA A 463 -18.26 -14.90 -21.39
CA ALA A 463 -17.27 -14.41 -22.34
C ALA A 463 -15.91 -14.24 -21.65
N LYS A 464 -14.87 -14.87 -22.22
CA LYS A 464 -13.48 -14.69 -21.79
C LYS A 464 -12.93 -13.37 -22.36
N LEU A 465 -12.52 -12.49 -21.47
CA LEU A 465 -11.91 -11.19 -21.77
C LEU A 465 -10.40 -11.29 -21.55
N LEU A 466 -9.64 -11.23 -22.64
CA LEU A 466 -8.18 -11.26 -22.62
C LEU A 466 -7.60 -9.84 -22.56
N PRO A 467 -6.41 -9.67 -21.94
CA PRO A 467 -5.64 -8.44 -22.08
C PRO A 467 -5.38 -8.10 -23.55
N PHE A 468 -5.39 -6.82 -23.90
CA PHE A 468 -5.05 -6.29 -25.24
C PHE A 468 -5.93 -6.74 -26.42
N ALA A 469 -7.06 -7.42 -26.18
CA ALA A 469 -7.99 -7.74 -27.25
C ALA A 469 -8.57 -6.45 -27.87
N ALA A 470 -8.19 -6.16 -29.13
CA ALA A 470 -8.74 -5.03 -29.88
C ALA A 470 -10.23 -5.27 -30.19
N GLY A 471 -11.10 -4.35 -29.79
CA GLY A 471 -12.53 -4.35 -30.16
C GLY A 471 -13.54 -4.59 -29.03
N ALA A 472 -13.15 -4.66 -27.76
CA ALA A 472 -14.10 -4.84 -26.66
C ALA A 472 -14.73 -3.49 -26.23
N GLY A 473 -15.79 -3.06 -26.92
CA GLY A 473 -16.41 -1.74 -26.76
C GLY A 473 -16.56 -1.22 -25.30
N LYS A 474 -17.30 -1.94 -24.44
CA LYS A 474 -17.62 -1.55 -23.05
C LYS A 474 -16.64 -2.08 -21.99
N PHE A 475 -15.84 -3.09 -22.34
CA PHE A 475 -14.98 -3.84 -21.42
C PHE A 475 -13.51 -3.69 -21.81
N LYS A 476 -12.65 -3.36 -20.87
CA LYS A 476 -11.21 -3.28 -21.13
C LYS A 476 -10.44 -4.00 -20.03
N VAL A 477 -9.69 -5.03 -20.42
CA VAL A 477 -8.78 -5.73 -19.51
C VAL A 477 -7.38 -5.19 -19.71
N HIS A 478 -6.82 -4.66 -18.64
CA HIS A 478 -5.46 -4.16 -18.60
C HIS A 478 -4.46 -5.30 -18.38
N ALA A 479 -3.21 -5.07 -18.79
CA ALA A 479 -2.12 -6.04 -18.67
C ALA A 479 -1.94 -6.54 -17.24
N GLU A 480 -2.09 -5.64 -16.27
CA GLU A 480 -1.94 -5.95 -14.85
C GLU A 480 -3.13 -6.72 -14.24
N GLY A 481 -4.20 -6.99 -15.00
CA GLY A 481 -5.36 -7.76 -14.56
C GLY A 481 -6.57 -6.93 -14.10
N THR A 482 -6.56 -5.60 -14.26
CA THR A 482 -7.74 -4.76 -13.99
C THR A 482 -8.76 -4.87 -15.12
N LEU A 483 -10.04 -5.12 -14.80
CA LEU A 483 -11.16 -5.02 -15.73
C LEU A 483 -11.89 -3.69 -15.52
N GLU A 484 -11.85 -2.82 -16.54
CA GLU A 484 -12.64 -1.59 -16.64
C GLU A 484 -13.95 -1.88 -17.40
N ILE A 485 -15.07 -1.49 -16.82
CA ILE A 485 -16.42 -1.59 -17.40
C ILE A 485 -16.98 -0.18 -17.45
N ARG A 486 -17.23 0.35 -18.66
CA ARG A 486 -17.71 1.73 -18.83
C ARG A 486 -19.21 1.82 -18.79
N GLY A 487 -19.80 2.77 -18.07
CA GLY A 487 -21.24 3.03 -18.05
C GLY A 487 -22.09 1.78 -17.78
N VAL A 488 -21.86 1.09 -16.66
CA VAL A 488 -22.58 -0.14 -16.30
C VAL A 488 -24.09 0.05 -16.28
N THR A 489 -24.85 -0.91 -16.83
CA THR A 489 -26.31 -0.98 -16.74
C THR A 489 -26.73 -2.30 -16.09
N ALA A 490 -28.04 -2.50 -15.87
CA ALA A 490 -28.57 -3.75 -15.33
C ALA A 490 -28.18 -5.00 -16.15
N ALA A 491 -27.80 -4.85 -17.42
CA ALA A 491 -27.35 -5.94 -18.28
C ALA A 491 -25.95 -6.48 -17.91
N GLU A 492 -25.10 -5.65 -17.31
CA GLU A 492 -23.77 -6.05 -16.84
C GLU A 492 -23.78 -6.56 -15.40
N ALA A 493 -24.90 -6.50 -14.68
CA ALA A 493 -24.98 -7.12 -13.37
C ALA A 493 -24.63 -8.63 -13.47
N GLY A 494 -24.09 -9.19 -12.39
CA GLY A 494 -23.79 -10.61 -12.28
C GLY A 494 -22.39 -10.95 -11.80
N LEU A 495 -22.08 -12.23 -11.87
CA LEU A 495 -20.81 -12.77 -11.39
C LEU A 495 -19.71 -12.59 -12.44
N TYR A 496 -18.71 -11.77 -12.14
CA TYR A 496 -17.45 -11.73 -12.86
C TYR A 496 -16.45 -12.64 -12.16
N THR A 497 -15.57 -13.29 -12.93
CA THR A 497 -14.53 -14.15 -12.35
C THR A 497 -13.18 -13.81 -12.94
N CYS A 498 -12.25 -13.43 -12.08
CA CYS A 498 -10.85 -13.35 -12.43
C CYS A 498 -10.24 -14.74 -12.41
N VAL A 499 -9.41 -15.03 -13.41
CA VAL A 499 -8.59 -16.23 -13.48
C VAL A 499 -7.13 -15.81 -13.65
N ALA A 500 -6.27 -16.29 -12.75
CA ALA A 500 -4.82 -16.19 -12.88
C ALA A 500 -4.28 -17.59 -13.15
N HIS A 501 -3.59 -17.79 -14.27
CA HIS A 501 -3.07 -19.11 -14.64
C HIS A 501 -1.61 -19.07 -15.09
N ASN A 502 -0.88 -20.13 -14.80
CA ASN A 502 0.45 -20.40 -15.34
C ASN A 502 0.54 -21.86 -15.81
N LEU A 503 1.74 -22.33 -16.12
CA LEU A 503 1.97 -23.69 -16.63
C LEU A 503 1.60 -24.80 -15.63
N LEU A 504 1.50 -24.50 -14.34
CA LEU A 504 1.19 -25.47 -13.27
C LEU A 504 -0.30 -25.58 -13.00
N GLY A 505 -1.07 -24.51 -13.24
CA GLY A 505 -2.50 -24.47 -12.98
C GLY A 505 -3.03 -23.06 -12.88
N ALA A 506 -4.18 -22.91 -12.21
CA ALA A 506 -4.88 -21.63 -12.11
C ALA A 506 -5.54 -21.44 -10.74
N ASP A 507 -5.64 -20.19 -10.32
CA ASP A 507 -6.49 -19.75 -9.22
C ASP A 507 -7.56 -18.79 -9.74
N THR A 508 -8.71 -18.76 -9.06
CA THR A 508 -9.90 -18.03 -9.53
C THR A 508 -10.61 -17.34 -8.38
N ARG A 509 -11.03 -16.08 -8.61
CA ARG A 509 -11.84 -15.32 -7.65
C ARG A 509 -12.98 -14.60 -8.33
N GLY A 510 -14.18 -14.72 -7.75
CA GLY A 510 -15.40 -14.12 -8.27
C GLY A 510 -15.80 -12.87 -7.50
N VAL A 511 -16.36 -11.89 -8.20
CA VAL A 511 -17.02 -10.71 -7.65
C VAL A 511 -18.42 -10.61 -8.23
N LEU A 512 -19.42 -10.48 -7.37
CA LEU A 512 -20.79 -10.23 -7.77
C LEU A 512 -21.00 -8.72 -7.97
N LEU A 513 -21.15 -8.28 -9.21
CA LEU A 513 -21.51 -6.91 -9.54
C LEU A 513 -23.03 -6.75 -9.46
N VAL A 514 -23.51 -5.82 -8.64
CA VAL A 514 -24.93 -5.52 -8.47
C VAL A 514 -25.17 -4.09 -8.90
N VAL A 515 -26.10 -3.88 -9.85
CA VAL A 515 -26.39 -2.58 -10.44
C VAL A 515 -27.81 -2.16 -10.08
N ASN A 516 -28.01 -1.06 -9.36
CA ASN A 516 -29.33 -0.60 -8.89
C ASN A 516 -30.19 -1.68 -8.18
N GLY A 517 -29.54 -2.58 -7.43
CA GLY A 517 -30.22 -3.71 -6.77
C GLY A 517 -30.71 -4.81 -7.72
N SER A 518 -30.49 -4.69 -9.03
CA SER A 518 -30.80 -5.73 -10.01
C SER A 518 -29.80 -6.88 -9.91
N PHE A 519 -30.34 -8.10 -9.91
CA PHE A 519 -29.58 -9.35 -9.94
C PHE A 519 -29.98 -10.11 -11.20
N PRO A 520 -29.05 -10.58 -12.06
CA PRO A 520 -29.46 -11.36 -13.21
C PRO A 520 -30.01 -12.70 -12.74
N PRO A 521 -31.25 -13.06 -13.10
CA PRO A 521 -31.74 -14.40 -12.85
C PRO A 521 -31.04 -15.31 -13.85
N GLY A 522 -30.06 -16.09 -13.41
CA GLY A 522 -29.52 -17.21 -14.18
C GLY A 522 -30.57 -18.31 -14.35
N ARG A 523 -31.69 -18.07 -15.03
CA ARG A 523 -32.76 -19.04 -15.33
C ARG A 523 -32.39 -20.05 -16.42
N ALA A 524 -31.14 -20.07 -16.84
CA ALA A 524 -30.73 -20.84 -18.01
C ALA A 524 -30.31 -22.26 -17.63
N GLU A 525 -31.02 -23.25 -18.18
CA GLU A 525 -30.85 -24.68 -17.93
C GLU A 525 -29.45 -25.16 -18.35
N LEU A 526 -28.67 -25.75 -17.43
CA LEU A 526 -27.32 -26.25 -17.74
C LEU A 526 -27.44 -27.49 -18.64
N ARG A 527 -26.97 -27.40 -19.89
CA ARG A 527 -26.93 -28.52 -20.83
C ARG A 527 -25.48 -28.87 -21.17
N LEU A 528 -25.12 -30.14 -20.99
CA LEU A 528 -23.84 -30.71 -21.40
C LEU A 528 -24.04 -31.40 -22.78
N LEU A 529 -23.12 -31.14 -23.71
CA LEU A 529 -23.17 -31.56 -25.11
C LEU A 529 -21.88 -32.31 -25.46
N VAL A 530 -21.99 -33.32 -26.31
CA VAL A 530 -20.85 -34.04 -26.89
C VAL A 530 -20.55 -33.42 -28.25
N LEU A 531 -19.34 -32.91 -28.45
CA LEU A 531 -18.89 -32.29 -29.70
C LEU A 531 -18.10 -33.23 -30.60
N ASP A 532 -17.25 -34.07 -30.02
CA ASP A 532 -16.42 -35.05 -30.75
C ASP A 532 -16.24 -36.32 -29.92
N VAL A 533 -16.21 -37.45 -30.60
CA VAL A 533 -16.01 -38.79 -30.02
C VAL A 533 -14.98 -39.54 -30.85
N GLN A 534 -13.89 -39.92 -30.22
CA GLN A 534 -12.79 -40.69 -30.81
C GLN A 534 -12.51 -41.93 -29.95
N PRO A 535 -11.64 -42.86 -30.41
CA PRO A 535 -11.37 -44.08 -29.65
C PRO A 535 -10.77 -43.84 -28.26
N HIS A 536 -10.02 -42.73 -28.08
CA HIS A 536 -9.29 -42.44 -26.85
C HIS A 536 -9.62 -41.08 -26.22
N HIS A 537 -10.51 -40.30 -26.84
CA HIS A 537 -10.92 -39.01 -26.28
C HIS A 537 -12.35 -38.64 -26.64
N VAL A 538 -12.97 -37.82 -25.79
CA VAL A 538 -14.29 -37.24 -26.01
C VAL A 538 -14.22 -35.75 -25.69
N LEU A 539 -14.66 -34.91 -26.63
CA LEU A 539 -14.78 -33.47 -26.43
C LEU A 539 -16.21 -33.14 -25.98
N LEU A 540 -16.33 -32.60 -24.78
CA LEU A 540 -17.58 -32.09 -24.22
C LEU A 540 -17.63 -30.57 -24.30
N ALA A 541 -18.84 -30.00 -24.38
CA ALA A 541 -19.09 -28.57 -24.24
C ALA A 541 -20.41 -28.32 -23.51
N TRP A 542 -20.59 -27.14 -22.91
CA TRP A 542 -21.83 -26.82 -22.21
C TRP A 542 -22.44 -25.49 -22.65
N ARG A 543 -23.78 -25.46 -22.70
CA ARG A 543 -24.59 -24.28 -22.97
C ARG A 543 -25.70 -24.13 -21.92
N PRO A 544 -26.07 -22.89 -21.54
CA PRO A 544 -25.45 -21.63 -21.97
C PRO A 544 -24.09 -21.42 -21.33
N ARG A 545 -23.31 -20.49 -21.91
CA ARG A 545 -22.01 -20.05 -21.39
C ARG A 545 -22.27 -19.28 -20.09
N LEU A 546 -22.47 -19.98 -18.98
CA LEU A 546 -22.67 -19.35 -17.66
C LEU A 546 -21.32 -19.25 -16.96
N ASN A 547 -21.09 -18.13 -16.28
CA ASN A 547 -19.92 -18.01 -15.41
C ASN A 547 -20.13 -18.81 -14.13
N ALA A 548 -19.31 -19.83 -13.93
CA ALA A 548 -19.31 -20.73 -12.80
C ALA A 548 -17.96 -20.63 -12.08
N VAL A 549 -17.96 -20.24 -10.80
CA VAL A 549 -16.71 -20.04 -10.03
C VAL A 549 -15.95 -21.36 -9.87
N SER A 550 -16.66 -22.48 -9.78
CA SER A 550 -16.06 -23.82 -9.74
C SER A 550 -16.99 -24.79 -10.44
N SER A 551 -16.46 -25.52 -11.42
CA SER A 551 -17.17 -26.66 -12.01
C SER A 551 -16.30 -27.91 -11.89
N ASN A 552 -16.88 -29.01 -11.40
CA ASN A 552 -16.22 -30.31 -11.41
C ASN A 552 -16.85 -31.15 -12.51
N LEU A 553 -16.00 -31.69 -13.39
CA LEU A 553 -16.41 -32.68 -14.38
C LEU A 553 -15.96 -34.06 -13.88
N THR A 554 -16.90 -34.97 -13.70
CA THR A 554 -16.62 -36.37 -13.37
C THR A 554 -16.99 -37.25 -14.55
N TRP A 555 -16.25 -38.34 -14.78
CA TRP A 555 -16.63 -39.35 -15.75
C TRP A 555 -16.31 -40.74 -15.21
N VAL A 556 -17.24 -41.67 -15.43
CA VAL A 556 -17.13 -43.07 -15.00
C VAL A 556 -17.67 -43.94 -16.12
N GLY A 557 -16.98 -45.02 -16.47
CA GLY A 557 -17.52 -45.96 -17.45
C GLY A 557 -18.55 -46.92 -16.84
N THR A 558 -19.57 -47.26 -17.62
CA THR A 558 -20.84 -47.82 -17.15
C THR A 558 -20.99 -49.33 -17.35
N GLU A 559 -20.05 -50.00 -18.01
CA GLU A 559 -20.14 -51.44 -18.28
C GLU A 559 -19.82 -52.30 -17.03
N ARG A 560 -20.54 -53.43 -16.86
CA ARG A 560 -20.22 -54.44 -15.84
C ARG A 560 -19.08 -55.31 -16.35
N ILE A 561 -17.94 -55.28 -15.68
CA ILE A 561 -16.83 -56.17 -15.99
C ILE A 561 -17.19 -57.60 -15.53
N PRO A 562 -17.02 -58.64 -16.37
CA PRO A 562 -16.93 -60.02 -15.90
C PRO A 562 -15.77 -60.16 -14.89
N ALA A 563 -15.93 -60.98 -13.85
CA ALA A 563 -14.94 -61.12 -12.78
C ALA A 563 -13.53 -61.45 -13.34
N GLY A 564 -12.59 -60.50 -13.21
CA GLY A 564 -11.17 -60.73 -13.54
C GLY A 564 -10.42 -59.65 -14.32
N MET A 565 -11.05 -58.57 -14.82
CA MET A 565 -10.35 -57.49 -15.55
C MET A 565 -10.38 -56.11 -14.86
N ALA A 566 -9.34 -55.32 -15.11
CA ALA A 566 -9.01 -54.06 -14.46
C ALA A 566 -10.14 -53.02 -14.45
N ARG A 567 -10.32 -52.35 -13.29
CA ARG A 567 -11.25 -51.24 -13.02
C ARG A 567 -11.37 -50.28 -14.22
N ILE A 568 -12.60 -49.92 -14.54
CA ILE A 568 -12.93 -48.95 -15.59
C ILE A 568 -12.37 -47.57 -15.19
N PRO A 569 -11.83 -46.78 -16.15
CA PRO A 569 -11.32 -45.44 -15.84
C PRO A 569 -12.43 -44.55 -15.28
N ALA A 570 -12.24 -44.07 -14.05
CA ALA A 570 -12.99 -42.99 -13.45
C ALA A 570 -12.06 -41.80 -13.27
N GLY A 571 -12.53 -40.61 -13.62
CA GLY A 571 -11.74 -39.39 -13.51
C GLY A 571 -12.56 -38.22 -13.02
N THR A 572 -11.87 -37.27 -12.41
CA THR A 572 -12.45 -35.99 -12.02
C THR A 572 -11.52 -34.89 -12.51
N ALA A 573 -12.08 -33.81 -13.04
CA ALA A 573 -11.34 -32.63 -13.46
C ALA A 573 -12.03 -31.39 -12.86
N ARG A 574 -11.24 -30.54 -12.21
CA ARG A 574 -11.69 -29.20 -11.84
C ARG A 574 -11.53 -28.29 -13.04
N ILE A 575 -12.62 -27.65 -13.44
CA ILE A 575 -12.70 -26.85 -14.65
C ILE A 575 -12.48 -25.38 -14.29
N PRO A 576 -11.49 -24.69 -14.88
CA PRO A 576 -11.30 -23.26 -14.69
C PRO A 576 -12.51 -22.45 -15.15
N ALA A 577 -12.82 -21.35 -14.47
CA ALA A 577 -13.89 -20.44 -14.85
C ALA A 577 -13.71 -19.92 -16.30
N GLY A 578 -14.81 -19.78 -17.04
CA GLY A 578 -14.80 -19.38 -18.46
C GLY A 578 -14.39 -20.46 -19.47
N THR A 579 -14.06 -21.66 -18.99
CA THR A 579 -13.99 -22.84 -19.87
C THR A 579 -15.42 -23.23 -20.27
N HIS A 580 -15.63 -23.55 -21.55
CA HIS A 580 -16.93 -24.01 -22.07
C HIS A 580 -16.86 -25.34 -22.82
N SER A 581 -15.68 -25.91 -22.90
CA SER A 581 -15.41 -27.20 -23.50
C SER A 581 -14.27 -27.90 -22.78
N PHE A 582 -14.35 -29.21 -22.64
CA PHE A 582 -13.32 -30.01 -22.01
C PHE A 582 -13.09 -31.29 -22.80
N ASN A 583 -11.81 -31.59 -23.09
CA ASN A 583 -11.42 -32.80 -23.79
C ASN A 583 -11.01 -33.88 -22.78
N ILE A 584 -11.86 -34.89 -22.58
CA ILE A 584 -11.53 -36.05 -21.77
C ILE A 584 -10.62 -36.95 -22.60
N SER A 585 -9.38 -37.10 -22.19
CA SER A 585 -8.37 -37.93 -22.87
C SER A 585 -8.09 -39.23 -22.11
N ARG A 586 -7.41 -40.19 -22.78
CA ARG A 586 -7.03 -41.51 -22.24
C ARG A 586 -8.23 -42.40 -21.89
N LEU A 587 -9.30 -42.30 -22.67
CA LEU A 587 -10.46 -43.20 -22.58
C LEU A 587 -10.14 -44.54 -23.26
N ARG A 588 -10.83 -45.61 -22.83
CA ARG A 588 -10.75 -46.91 -23.51
C ARG A 588 -11.63 -46.88 -24.77
N PRO A 589 -11.20 -47.49 -25.89
CA PRO A 589 -12.05 -47.68 -27.07
C PRO A 589 -13.27 -48.56 -26.78
N ASP A 590 -14.34 -48.36 -27.57
CA ASP A 590 -15.62 -49.09 -27.43
C ASP A 590 -16.14 -49.23 -26.00
N THR A 591 -16.02 -48.17 -25.20
CA THR A 591 -16.45 -48.17 -23.80
C THR A 591 -17.46 -47.04 -23.59
N GLU A 592 -18.57 -47.35 -22.93
CA GLU A 592 -19.56 -46.36 -22.54
C GLU A 592 -19.14 -45.61 -21.27
N TYR A 593 -19.20 -44.28 -21.32
CA TYR A 593 -18.88 -43.37 -20.23
C TYR A 593 -20.06 -42.46 -19.89
N ARG A 594 -20.35 -42.31 -18.60
CA ARG A 594 -21.26 -41.30 -18.06
C ARG A 594 -20.43 -40.14 -17.51
N ALA A 595 -20.51 -38.98 -18.16
CA ALA A 595 -19.85 -37.75 -17.74
C ALA A 595 -20.85 -36.78 -17.12
N CYS A 596 -20.54 -36.21 -15.95
CA CYS A 596 -21.37 -35.27 -15.21
C CYS A 596 -20.61 -34.00 -14.87
N LEU A 597 -21.16 -32.85 -15.26
CA LEU A 597 -20.66 -31.52 -14.93
C LEU A 597 -21.47 -30.96 -13.77
N SER A 598 -20.84 -30.72 -12.62
CA SER A 598 -21.43 -30.02 -11.48
C SER A 598 -20.91 -28.59 -11.42
N VAL A 599 -21.81 -27.61 -11.42
CA VAL A 599 -21.52 -26.17 -11.42
C VAL A 599 -22.01 -25.54 -10.11
N SER A 600 -21.10 -24.86 -9.42
CA SER A 600 -21.41 -24.03 -8.25
C SER A 600 -21.36 -22.54 -8.62
N ALA A 601 -22.49 -21.85 -8.52
CA ALA A 601 -22.55 -20.39 -8.59
C ALA A 601 -22.70 -19.80 -7.17
N VAL A 602 -22.04 -18.67 -6.92
CA VAL A 602 -22.12 -17.98 -5.62
C VAL A 602 -23.59 -17.61 -5.36
N ALA A 603 -24.16 -18.10 -4.26
CA ALA A 603 -25.55 -17.92 -3.84
C ALA A 603 -26.64 -18.63 -4.68
N SER A 604 -26.33 -19.70 -5.45
CA SER A 604 -27.33 -20.53 -6.15
C SER A 604 -27.16 -22.03 -5.86
N PRO A 605 -28.22 -22.87 -6.00
CA PRO A 605 -28.10 -24.32 -5.81
C PRO A 605 -27.15 -24.96 -6.83
N LEU A 606 -26.45 -26.03 -6.41
CA LEU A 606 -25.57 -26.83 -7.26
C LEU A 606 -26.34 -27.34 -8.48
N ARG A 607 -25.90 -27.00 -9.70
CA ARG A 607 -26.50 -27.50 -10.94
C ARG A 607 -25.67 -28.65 -11.48
N VAL A 608 -26.32 -29.74 -11.88
CA VAL A 608 -25.65 -30.93 -12.44
C VAL A 608 -26.25 -31.25 -13.80
N ALA A 609 -25.40 -31.43 -14.81
CA ALA A 609 -25.78 -31.90 -16.14
C ALA A 609 -24.91 -33.10 -16.52
N CYS A 610 -25.53 -34.18 -16.99
CA CYS A 610 -24.82 -35.40 -17.36
C CYS A 610 -25.10 -35.80 -18.81
N VAL A 611 -24.12 -36.43 -19.46
CA VAL A 611 -24.25 -37.09 -20.76
C VAL A 611 -23.66 -38.48 -20.70
N THR A 612 -24.22 -39.39 -21.50
CA THR A 612 -23.65 -40.71 -21.73
C THR A 612 -23.10 -40.77 -23.15
N VAL A 613 -21.89 -41.30 -23.31
CA VAL A 613 -21.16 -41.33 -24.58
C VAL A 613 -20.36 -42.62 -24.69
N ARG A 614 -20.42 -43.29 -25.85
CA ARG A 614 -19.62 -44.49 -26.15
C ARG A 614 -18.46 -44.10 -27.06
N THR A 615 -17.22 -44.41 -26.66
CA THR A 615 -16.04 -44.17 -27.50
C THR A 615 -16.08 -45.05 -28.75
N LYS A 616 -15.44 -44.60 -29.84
CA LYS A 616 -15.36 -45.39 -31.08
C LYS A 616 -14.47 -46.63 -30.88
N GLU A 617 -14.68 -47.65 -31.69
CA GLU A 617 -13.73 -48.76 -31.79
C GLU A 617 -12.36 -48.23 -32.22
N ALA A 618 -11.28 -48.72 -31.59
CA ALA A 618 -9.94 -48.47 -32.08
C ALA A 618 -9.84 -49.16 -33.44
N ALA A 619 -9.43 -48.43 -34.46
CA ALA A 619 -9.23 -49.00 -35.79
C ALA A 619 -8.31 -50.23 -35.64
N ARG A 620 -8.86 -51.43 -35.88
CA ARG A 620 -8.03 -52.60 -36.13
C ARG A 620 -7.23 -52.23 -37.36
N GLY A 621 -5.91 -52.09 -37.19
CA GLY A 621 -5.01 -51.98 -38.33
C GLY A 621 -5.36 -53.13 -39.26
N THR A 622 -5.94 -52.81 -40.42
CA THR A 622 -6.00 -53.75 -41.53
C THR A 622 -4.56 -54.17 -41.74
N ALA A 623 -4.25 -55.42 -41.44
CA ALA A 623 -2.99 -56.04 -41.79
C ALA A 623 -2.77 -55.71 -43.28
N TRP A 624 -1.79 -54.87 -43.57
CA TRP A 624 -1.36 -54.65 -44.93
C TRP A 624 -0.94 -56.01 -45.45
N GLY A 625 -1.72 -56.54 -46.40
CA GLY A 625 -1.29 -57.68 -47.18
C GLY A 625 0.09 -57.38 -47.76
N GLN A 626 0.96 -58.36 -47.73
CA GLN A 626 2.36 -58.32 -48.18
C GLN A 626 2.55 -58.01 -49.69
N GLY A 627 1.61 -57.33 -50.35
CA GLY A 627 1.62 -57.10 -51.80
C GLY A 627 2.03 -55.69 -52.25
N THR A 628 2.12 -54.69 -51.37
CA THR A 628 2.32 -53.28 -51.78
C THR A 628 3.73 -52.72 -51.54
N LEU A 629 4.64 -53.50 -50.94
CA LEU A 629 6.05 -53.11 -50.79
C LEU A 629 6.89 -53.39 -52.05
N VAL A 630 6.43 -54.26 -52.96
CA VAL A 630 7.18 -54.61 -54.18
C VAL A 630 6.99 -53.56 -55.29
N THR A 631 5.84 -52.89 -55.36
CA THR A 631 5.56 -51.90 -56.42
C THR A 631 6.17 -50.52 -56.14
N ALA A 632 6.36 -50.14 -54.87
CA ALA A 632 6.98 -48.86 -54.50
C ALA A 632 8.51 -48.85 -54.68
N LEU A 633 9.18 -50.01 -54.48
CA LEU A 633 10.61 -50.15 -54.72
C LEU A 633 10.97 -50.17 -56.23
N LEU A 634 10.08 -50.69 -57.08
CA LEU A 634 10.28 -50.70 -58.53
C LEU A 634 10.11 -49.30 -59.18
N LEU A 635 9.24 -48.44 -58.64
CA LEU A 635 9.06 -47.08 -59.15
C LEU A 635 10.20 -46.13 -58.74
N ALA A 636 10.80 -46.33 -57.56
CA ALA A 636 11.92 -45.53 -57.08
C ALA A 636 13.24 -45.85 -57.82
N LEU A 637 13.43 -47.10 -58.26
CA LEU A 637 14.59 -47.50 -59.06
C LEU A 637 14.51 -47.04 -60.53
N LEU A 638 13.30 -46.85 -61.08
CA LEU A 638 13.12 -46.30 -62.43
C LEU A 638 13.28 -44.78 -62.51
N LEU A 639 13.05 -44.05 -61.40
CA LEU A 639 13.23 -42.59 -61.35
C LEU A 639 14.66 -42.14 -61.02
N ALA A 640 15.50 -43.02 -60.44
CA ALA A 640 16.91 -42.74 -60.19
C ALA A 640 17.81 -42.94 -61.44
N GLY A 641 17.34 -43.63 -62.47
CA GLY A 641 18.09 -43.90 -63.71
C GLY A 641 18.04 -42.79 -64.77
N ALA A 642 17.11 -41.84 -64.67
CA ALA A 642 16.89 -40.81 -65.70
C ALA A 642 17.59 -39.47 -65.43
N ALA A 643 18.27 -39.30 -64.29
CA ALA A 643 18.87 -38.02 -63.86
C ALA A 643 20.38 -37.89 -64.18
N LEU A 644 20.93 -38.71 -65.09
CA LEU A 644 22.35 -38.66 -65.48
C LEU A 644 22.63 -38.28 -66.94
N ALA A 645 21.63 -37.82 -67.71
CA ALA A 645 21.86 -37.39 -69.09
C ALA A 645 20.99 -36.21 -69.50
N ALA A 646 21.38 -34.99 -69.16
CA ALA A 646 21.19 -33.78 -69.99
C ALA A 646 21.79 -32.56 -69.27
N GLY A 647 22.91 -32.07 -69.80
CA GLY A 647 23.51 -30.82 -69.39
C GLY A 647 23.02 -29.61 -70.18
N SER A 648 23.32 -28.43 -69.61
CA SER A 648 23.70 -27.17 -70.27
C SER A 648 22.64 -26.15 -70.74
N ARG A 649 22.88 -24.90 -70.26
CA ARG A 649 22.65 -23.52 -70.82
C ARG A 649 21.29 -22.85 -70.57
N ARG A 650 21.29 -21.73 -69.79
CA ARG A 650 21.19 -20.27 -70.16
C ARG A 650 19.78 -19.88 -70.64
N GLU A 651 19.12 -18.76 -70.32
CA GLU A 651 19.52 -17.38 -69.99
C GLU A 651 18.28 -16.57 -69.48
N TRP A 652 18.53 -15.61 -68.56
CA TRP A 652 17.95 -14.26 -68.30
C TRP A 652 16.50 -13.77 -68.58
N LEU A 653 16.13 -12.78 -67.73
CA LEU A 653 15.03 -11.75 -67.73
C LEU A 653 13.82 -12.10 -66.84
N GLY A 654 13.33 -11.28 -65.91
CA GLY A 654 13.68 -9.93 -65.45
C GLY A 654 12.58 -9.37 -64.52
N ASN A 655 13.01 -8.61 -63.51
CA ASN A 655 12.29 -7.58 -62.71
C ASN A 655 10.98 -7.89 -61.95
N THR A 656 11.01 -7.61 -60.63
CA THR A 656 10.18 -6.57 -59.98
C THR A 656 10.66 -6.22 -58.56
N GLY A 657 10.82 -4.91 -58.30
CA GLY A 657 10.49 -4.17 -57.07
C GLY A 657 10.99 -4.64 -55.68
N LYS A 658 12.04 -3.98 -55.17
CA LYS A 658 12.50 -3.98 -53.75
C LYS A 658 11.68 -3.02 -52.88
N VAL A 659 11.41 -3.39 -51.62
CA VAL A 659 11.84 -2.74 -50.34
C VAL A 659 11.53 -3.74 -49.20
N ARG A 660 12.49 -4.51 -48.65
CA ARG A 660 13.46 -4.28 -47.55
C ARG A 660 12.86 -4.08 -46.13
N VAL A 661 12.93 -5.13 -45.30
CA VAL A 661 13.01 -5.07 -43.83
C VAL A 661 14.16 -5.98 -43.38
N VAL A 662 15.02 -5.44 -42.50
CA VAL A 662 16.30 -6.00 -42.04
C VAL A 662 16.13 -6.51 -40.60
N TYR A 663 16.63 -7.71 -40.31
CA TYR A 663 17.01 -8.15 -38.95
C TYR A 663 18.49 -8.53 -38.94
N PRO A 664 19.25 -8.25 -37.87
CA PRO A 664 20.70 -8.43 -37.83
C PRO A 664 21.11 -9.88 -37.52
N LEU A 665 22.16 -10.31 -38.23
CA LEU A 665 22.89 -11.58 -38.03
C LEU A 665 24.05 -11.39 -37.02
N GLN A 666 24.29 -12.42 -36.21
CA GLN A 666 25.52 -12.62 -35.44
C GLN A 666 26.77 -12.70 -36.34
N PRO A 667 27.97 -12.34 -35.85
CA PRO A 667 29.24 -12.63 -36.52
C PRO A 667 29.92 -13.92 -36.02
N ARG A 668 30.44 -14.72 -36.96
CA ARG A 668 31.45 -15.78 -36.75
C ARG A 668 32.85 -15.18 -36.61
N GLY A 669 33.69 -15.79 -35.76
CA GLY A 669 34.97 -15.25 -35.30
C GLY A 669 36.23 -15.63 -36.09
N ARG A 670 37.40 -15.50 -35.43
CA ARG A 670 38.67 -16.16 -35.78
C ARG A 670 39.61 -16.24 -34.57
N VAL A 671 40.32 -17.38 -34.52
CA VAL A 671 41.22 -17.90 -33.49
C VAL A 671 42.62 -17.25 -33.56
N ARG A 672 43.28 -17.04 -32.41
CA ARG A 672 44.74 -17.08 -32.26
C ARG A 672 45.13 -17.68 -30.91
N ALA A 673 46.27 -18.38 -30.93
CA ALA A 673 46.67 -19.46 -30.04
C ALA A 673 47.18 -19.05 -28.64
N VAL A 674 47.17 -20.08 -27.79
CA VAL A 674 47.59 -20.18 -26.39
C VAL A 674 49.09 -19.95 -26.19
N ARG A 675 49.46 -19.29 -25.08
CA ARG A 675 50.70 -19.58 -24.35
C ARG A 675 50.40 -19.55 -22.84
N VAL A 676 50.54 -20.72 -22.21
CA VAL A 676 50.49 -20.95 -20.76
C VAL A 676 51.84 -20.51 -20.19
N GLN A 677 51.84 -19.80 -19.07
CA GLN A 677 53.03 -19.67 -18.24
C GLN A 677 52.62 -19.79 -16.76
N GLU A 678 53.32 -20.72 -16.11
CA GLU A 678 53.09 -21.26 -14.77
C GLU A 678 53.37 -20.24 -13.67
N ALA A 679 52.68 -20.43 -12.55
CA ALA A 679 53.05 -19.87 -11.25
C ALA A 679 54.25 -20.62 -10.65
N PRO A 680 55.05 -19.97 -9.79
CA PRO A 680 55.76 -20.68 -8.73
C PRO A 680 55.44 -20.12 -7.33
N LEU A 681 55.14 -21.08 -6.44
CA LEU A 681 55.64 -21.33 -5.08
C LEU A 681 55.88 -20.20 -4.07
N GLU A 682 55.51 -20.57 -2.84
CA GLU A 682 55.52 -19.88 -1.55
C GLU A 682 56.84 -19.21 -1.14
N CYS A 683 56.69 -18.09 -0.43
CA CYS A 683 57.29 -17.79 0.88
C CYS A 683 56.27 -16.98 1.69
#